data_AF-A0AAD5TPL1-F1
#
_entry.id   AF-A0AAD5TPL1-F1
#
_cell.length_a   1.000
_cell.length_b   1.000
_cell.length_c   1.000
_cell.angle_alpha   90.00
_cell.angle_beta   90.00
_cell.angle_gamma   90.00
#
_symmetry.space_group_name_H-M   'P 1'
#
loop_
_entity.id
_entity.type
_entity.pdbx_description
1 polymer ?
#
loop_
_entity_poly.entity_id
_entity_poly.type
_entity_poly.pdbx_seq_one_letter_code
_entity_poly.pdbx_strand_id
1 'polypeptide(L)'
;MPASLWARLLVCVLAAAHASALGPAATSATAAAPRHGDHENYHYLAVRLAPSTDAAESDTLEARAQALASDLSYHYLGRVGELPNYFLLAAEKLPPVARDDAPLTPRSLEHAVELQRREHVNALAGADGVAWVEAQVPKVRLFKRAPMPASSAEEDARGRPFRLDEIIESLQIKDPGFPKQWHLVNTLTIGNDLNVTGVWKQGITGTGSTVCFVDDGLDWHSKDLADNYYSAGSYDFNNHVPDPKPKVAEDRHGTRCAGEVAAVRNDVCGVGVAYDAKVSGVRILGGPLTEADEAAAINYDFQNNHIFSCSWGPADDGRSMEAPPQIVTDAVLNGINNGRNGKGSIFVFASGNGAGSSDHCNADGYTNSIYTITVGALDRNNLHPVYSESCAAVMIVMYSSSGQHADAIYTTDWALSSPSFTCTDTHGGTSAAAPLASGVYALVLEVRPDLTWRDMQHLTVQNAVPIALDDPGWEKTAVGRRYNNKFGYGKLDAYTIVEAARTFVSVRPQTHFLLQPAIVGKPIPQDQRLTSVLTVTAEDVLRANMSKIEHVTVVVNIDHQRRGDVEMWLTSPAGVVSQLATHRPSDANTEGYRNWTMMTVKHWGEDPVGDWTFQITDSLHPSATGTLNYWWLTIWGETAPPTVARPSLPSVIPSLPPVDPPSSTSSAQHTPTDSPENDGNLLPSGTKTRSLLRPTLTATATSESDGSGAGGVALPVSNAGSGPGGAAAIAFGAAVLGAAGGGVWFIRRWRNSNPATAGAAGVSGEDYEFEMLNDDEVDAAFEDEDDDNGGDSRGSRARDDDTRGPIPDRFVLSNVDEDTGEYHDDPDDHI
;
A
#
# COMPACT_ATOMS: atom_id res chain seq x y z
N MET A 1 -0.13 69.36 30.98
CA MET A 1 -0.30 70.00 29.65
C MET A 1 1.09 70.14 29.01
N PRO A 2 1.20 70.12 27.66
CA PRO A 2 2.12 69.15 27.07
C PRO A 2 3.30 69.71 26.28
N ALA A 3 4.41 68.97 26.28
CA ALA A 3 5.58 69.18 25.42
C ALA A 3 5.38 68.63 23.99
N SER A 4 4.23 68.88 23.36
CA SER A 4 3.81 68.24 22.10
C SER A 4 4.15 68.99 20.81
N LEU A 5 4.69 70.21 20.88
CA LEU A 5 5.02 71.02 19.68
C LEU A 5 6.39 70.69 19.06
N TRP A 6 7.42 70.41 19.88
CA TRP A 6 8.79 70.23 19.37
C TRP A 6 8.99 68.91 18.61
N ALA A 7 8.29 67.84 19.00
CA ALA A 7 8.36 66.55 18.30
C ALA A 7 7.80 66.60 16.85
N ARG A 8 6.92 67.56 16.54
CA ARG A 8 6.24 67.64 15.23
C ARG A 8 6.98 68.42 14.16
N LEU A 9 7.97 69.26 14.50
CA LEU A 9 8.79 69.93 13.47
C LEU A 9 9.96 69.07 12.98
N LEU A 10 10.51 68.17 13.81
CA LEU A 10 11.69 67.39 13.42
C LEU A 10 11.38 66.34 12.34
N VAL A 11 10.18 65.74 12.39
CA VAL A 11 9.73 64.70 11.45
C VAL A 11 9.53 65.27 10.03
N CYS A 12 8.94 66.46 9.91
CA CYS A 12 8.62 67.05 8.61
C CYS A 12 9.85 67.55 7.82
N VAL A 13 10.97 67.84 8.49
CA VAL A 13 12.21 68.30 7.82
C VAL A 13 13.02 67.12 7.27
N LEU A 14 13.03 65.97 7.96
CA LEU A 14 13.71 64.76 7.48
C LEU A 14 12.96 64.10 6.31
N ALA A 15 11.63 64.11 6.31
CA ALA A 15 10.82 63.55 5.23
C ALA A 15 11.02 64.23 3.86
N ALA A 16 11.42 65.50 3.84
CA ALA A 16 11.62 66.27 2.61
C ALA A 16 13.00 66.06 1.94
N ALA A 17 13.94 65.40 2.62
CA ALA A 17 15.36 65.37 2.23
C ALA A 17 15.82 64.07 1.52
N HIS A 18 14.93 63.11 1.26
CA HIS A 18 15.26 61.85 0.56
C HIS A 18 14.42 61.60 -0.71
N ALA A 19 13.44 62.46 -1.01
CA ALA A 19 12.58 62.34 -2.20
C ALA A 19 13.21 62.91 -3.50
N SER A 20 14.54 62.78 -3.69
CA SER A 20 15.27 63.44 -4.79
C SER A 20 16.53 62.68 -5.24
N ALA A 21 16.45 61.35 -5.31
CA ALA A 21 17.53 60.49 -5.81
C ALA A 21 17.03 59.33 -6.71
N LEU A 22 15.88 59.51 -7.38
CA LEU A 22 15.33 58.53 -8.33
C LEU A 22 15.92 58.71 -9.74
N GLY A 23 17.07 58.07 -9.97
CA GLY A 23 17.41 57.59 -11.31
C GLY A 23 16.69 56.24 -11.58
N PRO A 24 16.50 55.83 -12.85
CA PRO A 24 15.88 54.55 -13.17
C PRO A 24 16.85 53.40 -12.91
N ALA A 25 17.00 53.03 -11.63
CA ALA A 25 17.57 51.75 -11.25
C ALA A 25 16.58 50.66 -11.69
N ALA A 26 16.91 49.94 -12.76
CA ALA A 26 16.19 48.72 -13.14
C ALA A 26 16.46 47.66 -12.07
N THR A 27 15.61 47.62 -11.04
CA THR A 27 15.59 46.54 -10.06
C THR A 27 15.08 45.29 -10.76
N SER A 28 16.00 44.53 -11.36
CA SER A 28 15.81 43.10 -11.53
C SER A 28 15.52 42.53 -10.15
N ALA A 29 14.25 42.28 -9.85
CA ALA A 29 13.87 41.48 -8.71
C ALA A 29 14.40 40.08 -8.99
N THR A 30 15.58 39.77 -8.43
CA THR A 30 16.04 38.38 -8.33
C THR A 30 14.95 37.64 -7.56
N ALA A 31 14.27 36.71 -8.23
CA ALA A 31 13.24 35.90 -7.59
C ALA A 31 13.82 35.32 -6.28
N ALA A 32 13.05 35.42 -5.20
CA ALA A 32 13.44 34.76 -3.96
C ALA A 32 13.50 33.25 -4.25
N ALA A 33 14.59 32.59 -3.86
CA ALA A 33 14.79 31.17 -4.12
C ALA A 33 13.53 30.38 -3.68
N PRO A 34 13.08 29.37 -4.48
CA PRO A 34 11.81 28.72 -4.23
C PRO A 34 11.76 28.15 -2.81
N ARG A 35 10.66 28.43 -2.10
CA ARG A 35 10.38 27.72 -0.85
C ARG A 35 9.86 26.35 -1.22
N HIS A 36 10.52 25.31 -0.70
CA HIS A 36 10.06 23.93 -0.84
C HIS A 36 8.54 23.84 -0.56
N GLY A 37 7.80 23.16 -1.43
CA GLY A 37 6.34 23.09 -1.34
C GLY A 37 5.55 24.24 -2.01
N ASP A 38 6.18 25.24 -2.61
CA ASP A 38 5.50 26.31 -3.39
C ASP A 38 4.99 25.80 -4.75
N HIS A 39 4.07 24.83 -4.71
CA HIS A 39 3.42 24.25 -5.89
C HIS A 39 2.37 25.20 -6.51
N GLU A 40 2.18 26.41 -5.97
CA GLU A 40 1.41 27.46 -6.63
C GLU A 40 2.25 28.11 -7.73
N ASN A 41 3.46 28.57 -7.42
CA ASN A 41 4.31 29.35 -8.34
C ASN A 41 5.30 28.50 -9.15
N TYR A 42 5.59 27.26 -8.74
CA TYR A 42 6.62 26.42 -9.38
C TYR A 42 6.11 25.03 -9.81
N HIS A 43 6.77 24.49 -10.84
CA HIS A 43 6.75 23.08 -11.21
C HIS A 43 7.99 22.38 -10.60
N TYR A 44 7.76 21.48 -9.65
CA TYR A 44 8.82 20.67 -9.05
C TYR A 44 9.06 19.42 -9.89
N LEU A 45 10.33 19.06 -10.09
CA LEU A 45 10.78 18.03 -11.01
C LEU A 45 11.88 17.22 -10.30
N ALA A 46 11.61 15.96 -9.99
CA ALA A 46 12.61 15.04 -9.48
C ALA A 46 13.35 14.42 -10.68
N VAL A 47 14.68 14.39 -10.62
CA VAL A 47 15.55 13.97 -11.72
C VAL A 47 16.56 12.96 -11.20
N ARG A 48 16.64 11.77 -11.82
CA ARG A 48 17.71 10.80 -11.56
C ARG A 48 18.79 10.94 -12.62
N LEU A 49 20.02 11.21 -12.21
CA LEU A 49 21.18 11.25 -13.11
C LEU A 49 21.87 9.88 -13.19
N ALA A 50 22.31 9.51 -14.39
CA ALA A 50 23.19 8.37 -14.60
C ALA A 50 24.60 8.67 -14.04
N PRO A 51 25.29 7.70 -13.40
CA PRO A 51 26.72 7.79 -13.13
C PRO A 51 27.50 8.09 -14.42
N SER A 52 28.51 8.96 -14.36
CA SER A 52 29.38 9.19 -15.53
C SER A 52 30.18 7.92 -15.83
N THR A 53 30.27 7.56 -17.11
CA THR A 53 31.04 6.42 -17.60
C THR A 53 32.53 6.73 -17.72
N ASP A 54 32.90 8.01 -17.79
CA ASP A 54 34.28 8.46 -17.96
C ASP A 54 34.92 8.85 -16.62
N ALA A 55 35.84 8.01 -16.15
CA ALA A 55 36.66 8.26 -14.95
C ALA A 55 37.67 9.43 -15.10
N ALA A 56 37.50 10.27 -16.11
CA ALA A 56 38.27 11.47 -16.38
C ALA A 56 37.51 12.77 -16.02
N GLU A 57 36.18 12.71 -15.85
CA GLU A 57 35.40 13.84 -15.33
C GLU A 57 35.52 13.90 -13.79
N SER A 58 35.93 15.05 -13.27
CA SER A 58 35.98 15.32 -11.83
C SER A 58 34.61 15.64 -11.21
N ASP A 59 33.57 15.66 -12.03
CA ASP A 59 32.35 16.40 -11.73
C ASP A 59 31.33 15.49 -11.05
N THR A 60 31.10 15.77 -9.77
CA THR A 60 30.10 15.08 -8.96
C THR A 60 28.71 15.16 -9.61
N LEU A 61 27.86 14.17 -9.37
CA LEU A 61 26.46 14.18 -9.85
C LEU A 61 25.71 15.46 -9.45
N GLU A 62 26.06 16.04 -8.30
CA GLU A 62 25.51 17.30 -7.80
C GLU A 62 25.96 18.53 -8.62
N ALA A 63 27.23 18.57 -9.05
CA ALA A 63 27.68 19.59 -9.99
C ALA A 63 26.99 19.46 -11.36
N ARG A 64 26.80 18.23 -11.84
CA ARG A 64 26.03 17.96 -13.08
C ARG A 64 24.56 18.34 -12.94
N ALA A 65 23.93 18.13 -11.78
CA ALA A 65 22.56 18.58 -11.52
C ALA A 65 22.43 20.12 -11.47
N GLN A 66 23.43 20.80 -10.91
CA GLN A 66 23.49 22.27 -10.89
C GLN A 66 23.73 22.86 -12.29
N ALA A 67 24.56 22.20 -13.13
CA ALA A 67 24.74 22.57 -14.52
C ALA A 67 23.45 22.40 -15.33
N LEU A 68 22.80 21.22 -15.25
CA LEU A 68 21.52 20.94 -15.90
C LEU A 68 20.42 21.94 -15.51
N ALA A 69 20.35 22.29 -14.22
CA ALA A 69 19.44 23.33 -13.74
C ALA A 69 19.76 24.70 -14.37
N SER A 70 21.03 25.08 -14.42
CA SER A 70 21.49 26.35 -14.99
C SER A 70 21.18 26.46 -16.50
N ASP A 71 21.46 25.41 -17.27
CA ASP A 71 21.25 25.36 -18.72
C ASP A 71 19.77 25.46 -19.10
N LEU A 72 18.88 24.87 -18.29
CA LEU A 72 17.43 24.94 -18.47
C LEU A 72 16.78 26.14 -17.76
N SER A 73 17.56 26.99 -17.08
CA SER A 73 17.09 28.12 -16.25
C SER A 73 16.11 27.72 -15.13
N TYR A 74 16.35 26.57 -14.50
CA TYR A 74 15.62 26.07 -13.33
C TYR A 74 16.40 26.34 -12.03
N HIS A 75 15.69 26.39 -10.91
CA HIS A 75 16.27 26.48 -9.58
C HIS A 75 16.69 25.07 -9.09
N TYR A 76 17.96 24.89 -8.72
CA TYR A 76 18.44 23.68 -8.04
C TYR A 76 18.11 23.76 -6.54
N LEU A 77 17.41 22.75 -6.01
CA LEU A 77 16.97 22.74 -4.60
C LEU A 77 17.78 21.77 -3.72
N GLY A 78 18.46 20.80 -4.31
CA GLY A 78 19.26 19.81 -3.57
C GLY A 78 19.05 18.38 -4.07
N ARG A 79 19.45 17.42 -3.22
CA ARG A 79 19.17 15.99 -3.37
C ARG A 79 17.78 15.66 -2.83
N VAL A 80 17.17 14.59 -3.33
CA VAL A 80 15.94 14.04 -2.74
C VAL A 80 16.28 13.23 -1.49
N GLY A 81 16.38 13.92 -0.35
CA GLY A 81 16.83 13.33 0.91
C GLY A 81 18.19 12.65 0.78
N GLU A 82 18.27 11.40 1.24
CA GLU A 82 19.49 10.59 1.26
C GLU A 82 19.78 9.84 -0.06
N LEU A 83 19.01 10.08 -1.12
CA LEU A 83 19.23 9.42 -2.41
C LEU A 83 20.47 10.01 -3.14
N PRO A 84 21.47 9.18 -3.51
CA PRO A 84 22.75 9.70 -4.01
C PRO A 84 22.67 10.27 -5.43
N ASN A 85 21.71 9.84 -6.24
CA ASN A 85 21.60 10.12 -7.68
C ASN A 85 20.34 10.93 -8.06
N TYR A 86 19.48 11.25 -7.08
CA TYR A 86 18.22 11.96 -7.29
C TYR A 86 18.33 13.41 -6.81
N PHE A 87 17.90 14.34 -7.65
CA PHE A 87 17.95 15.77 -7.41
C PHE A 87 16.59 16.41 -7.66
N LEU A 88 16.27 17.47 -6.90
CA LEU A 88 15.03 18.22 -7.03
C LEU A 88 15.30 19.56 -7.69
N LEU A 89 14.60 19.82 -8.78
CA LEU A 89 14.62 21.07 -9.54
C LEU A 89 13.24 21.75 -9.48
N ALA A 90 13.21 23.09 -9.56
CA ALA A 90 11.98 23.86 -9.68
C ALA A 90 12.03 24.82 -10.87
N ALA A 91 11.04 24.71 -11.76
CA ALA A 91 10.83 25.64 -12.87
C ALA A 91 9.69 26.61 -12.54
N GLU A 92 9.83 27.89 -12.90
CA GLU A 92 8.79 28.91 -12.67
C GLU A 92 7.58 28.67 -13.58
N LYS A 93 6.36 28.69 -13.01
CA LYS A 93 5.14 28.68 -13.82
C LYS A 93 4.99 30.01 -14.55
N LEU A 94 4.76 29.94 -15.86
CA LEU A 94 4.51 31.12 -16.66
C LEU A 94 3.01 31.45 -16.60
N PRO A 95 2.61 32.73 -16.42
CA PRO A 95 1.19 33.10 -16.45
C PRO A 95 0.64 32.78 -17.85
N PRO A 96 -0.37 31.90 -17.98
CA PRO A 96 -0.78 31.38 -19.27
C PRO A 96 -1.40 32.48 -20.13
N VAL A 97 -0.80 32.69 -21.31
CA VAL A 97 -1.10 33.84 -22.18
C VAL A 97 -2.43 33.61 -22.91
N ALA A 98 -3.46 34.35 -22.51
CA ALA A 98 -4.70 34.46 -23.28
C ALA A 98 -4.39 35.05 -24.67
N ARG A 99 -4.88 34.39 -25.74
CA ARG A 99 -4.58 34.82 -27.12
C ARG A 99 -5.39 36.02 -27.61
N ASP A 100 -6.54 36.28 -27.01
CA ASP A 100 -7.56 37.21 -27.53
C ASP A 100 -8.24 38.05 -26.42
N ASP A 101 -7.48 38.52 -25.42
CA ASP A 101 -7.90 39.36 -24.27
C ASP A 101 -9.03 38.81 -23.36
N ALA A 102 -9.59 37.63 -23.67
CA ALA A 102 -10.59 36.94 -22.84
C ALA A 102 -9.95 36.21 -21.64
N PRO A 103 -10.56 36.24 -20.44
CA PRO A 103 -10.13 35.41 -19.33
C PRO A 103 -10.17 33.92 -19.68
N LEU A 104 -9.09 33.20 -19.35
CA LEU A 104 -9.07 31.74 -19.47
C LEU A 104 -10.09 31.13 -18.50
N THR A 105 -10.80 30.08 -18.93
CA THR A 105 -11.66 29.30 -18.03
C THR A 105 -10.80 28.41 -17.13
N PRO A 106 -11.27 27.99 -15.93
CA PRO A 106 -10.48 27.15 -15.04
C PRO A 106 -9.90 25.91 -15.73
N ARG A 107 -10.72 25.19 -16.52
CA ARG A 107 -10.27 24.03 -17.32
C ARG A 107 -9.19 24.36 -18.35
N SER A 108 -9.21 25.54 -18.97
CA SER A 108 -8.15 25.94 -19.91
C SER A 108 -6.88 26.46 -19.20
N LEU A 109 -7.02 26.98 -17.98
CA LEU A 109 -5.90 27.29 -17.08
C LEU A 109 -5.17 26.02 -16.64
N GLU A 110 -5.92 25.04 -16.12
CA GLU A 110 -5.43 23.71 -15.73
C GLU A 110 -4.72 23.00 -16.89
N HIS A 111 -5.32 23.01 -18.08
CA HIS A 111 -4.74 22.42 -19.28
C HIS A 111 -3.44 23.11 -19.72
N ALA A 112 -3.34 24.44 -19.59
CA ALA A 112 -2.09 25.16 -19.88
C ALA A 112 -0.97 24.82 -18.89
N VAL A 113 -1.29 24.72 -17.60
CA VAL A 113 -0.34 24.31 -16.54
C VAL A 113 0.07 22.83 -16.70
N GLU A 114 -0.84 21.97 -17.17
CA GLU A 114 -0.56 20.58 -17.54
C GLU A 114 0.42 20.49 -18.72
N LEU A 115 0.21 21.29 -19.78
CA LEU A 115 1.10 21.36 -20.94
C LEU A 115 2.50 21.88 -20.54
N GLN A 116 2.60 22.98 -19.79
CA GLN A 116 3.89 23.51 -19.32
C GLN A 116 4.66 22.45 -18.51
N ARG A 117 3.98 21.71 -17.61
CA ARG A 117 4.62 20.64 -16.83
C ARG A 117 5.18 19.52 -17.72
N ARG A 118 4.46 19.13 -18.78
CA ARG A 118 4.90 18.12 -19.76
C ARG A 118 6.10 18.60 -20.58
N GLU A 119 6.11 19.87 -20.98
CA GLU A 119 7.25 20.49 -21.67
C GLU A 119 8.52 20.44 -20.81
N HIS A 120 8.43 20.77 -19.52
CA HIS A 120 9.56 20.67 -18.59
C HIS A 120 10.06 19.23 -18.36
N VAL A 121 9.14 18.26 -18.22
CA VAL A 121 9.51 16.83 -18.11
C VAL A 121 10.22 16.35 -19.38
N ASN A 122 9.69 16.68 -20.55
CA ASN A 122 10.29 16.30 -21.84
C ASN A 122 11.66 16.96 -22.05
N ALA A 123 11.84 18.22 -21.65
CA ALA A 123 13.11 18.94 -21.74
C ALA A 123 14.22 18.30 -20.88
N LEU A 124 13.88 17.85 -19.67
CA LEU A 124 14.80 17.11 -18.80
C LEU A 124 15.05 15.68 -19.29
N ALA A 125 14.01 14.98 -19.75
CA ALA A 125 14.13 13.60 -20.22
C ALA A 125 14.95 13.47 -21.53
N GLY A 126 15.06 14.56 -22.30
CA GLY A 126 15.94 14.68 -23.46
C GLY A 126 17.34 15.24 -23.17
N ALA A 127 17.67 15.55 -21.90
CA ALA A 127 18.96 16.11 -21.53
C ALA A 127 20.02 15.03 -21.22
N ASP A 128 21.29 15.34 -21.47
CA ASP A 128 22.35 14.33 -21.43
C ASP A 128 22.63 13.79 -20.02
N GLY A 129 22.84 12.47 -19.95
CA GLY A 129 23.06 11.73 -18.70
C GLY A 129 21.89 11.75 -17.70
N VAL A 130 20.69 12.19 -18.10
CA VAL A 130 19.44 12.00 -17.33
C VAL A 130 18.90 10.58 -17.56
N ALA A 131 18.54 9.89 -16.49
CA ALA A 131 18.10 8.48 -16.52
C ALA A 131 16.60 8.28 -16.17
N TRP A 132 15.96 9.28 -15.57
CA TRP A 132 14.52 9.32 -15.24
C TRP A 132 14.14 10.73 -14.76
N VAL A 133 12.89 11.13 -15.00
CA VAL A 133 12.32 12.42 -14.58
C VAL A 133 10.85 12.21 -14.19
N GLU A 134 10.42 12.79 -13.08
CA GLU A 134 9.00 12.83 -12.70
C GLU A 134 8.60 14.16 -12.06
N ALA A 135 7.49 14.74 -12.53
CA ALA A 135 6.97 15.98 -12.00
C ALA A 135 6.27 15.77 -10.66
N GLN A 136 6.78 16.45 -9.64
CA GLN A 136 6.32 16.33 -8.26
C GLN A 136 5.06 17.17 -8.05
N VAL A 137 3.94 16.48 -7.95
CA VAL A 137 2.60 17.02 -7.71
C VAL A 137 2.10 16.46 -6.38
N PRO A 138 1.74 17.28 -5.38
CA PRO A 138 1.22 16.79 -4.12
C PRO A 138 -0.09 16.02 -4.31
N LYS A 139 -0.17 14.81 -3.76
CA LYS A 139 -1.34 13.93 -3.80
C LYS A 139 -1.67 13.47 -2.38
N VAL A 140 -2.94 13.15 -2.12
CA VAL A 140 -3.31 12.26 -1.01
C VAL A 140 -3.41 10.86 -1.61
N ARG A 141 -2.50 9.98 -1.20
CA ARG A 141 -2.28 8.64 -1.77
C ARG A 141 -2.05 7.58 -0.68
N LEU A 142 -1.36 7.97 0.39
CA LEU A 142 -1.17 7.17 1.58
C LEU A 142 -2.25 7.50 2.62
N PHE A 143 -2.75 6.47 3.29
CA PHE A 143 -3.77 6.59 4.32
C PHE A 143 -3.26 6.02 5.65
N LYS A 144 -3.42 6.78 6.74
CA LYS A 144 -3.14 6.29 8.09
C LYS A 144 -4.19 5.26 8.49
N ARG A 145 -3.76 4.07 8.92
CA ARG A 145 -4.67 2.95 9.20
C ARG A 145 -5.43 3.22 10.51
N ALA A 146 -6.61 3.83 10.42
CA ALA A 146 -7.31 4.36 11.58
C ALA A 146 -7.62 3.29 12.65
N PRO A 147 -7.47 3.62 13.96
CA PRO A 147 -7.84 2.70 15.03
C PRO A 147 -9.36 2.55 15.09
N MET A 148 -9.85 1.31 15.17
CA MET A 148 -11.28 1.01 15.26
C MET A 148 -11.93 1.72 16.46
N PRO A 149 -13.10 2.37 16.29
CA PRO A 149 -13.69 3.22 17.33
C PRO A 149 -14.19 2.39 18.52
N ALA A 150 -13.41 2.34 19.60
CA ALA A 150 -13.79 1.64 20.82
C ALA A 150 -14.77 2.47 21.67
N SER A 151 -15.90 1.85 22.02
CA SER A 151 -16.80 2.35 23.06
C SER A 151 -16.16 2.18 24.44
N SER A 152 -16.14 3.24 25.27
CA SER A 152 -15.65 3.18 26.65
C SER A 152 -16.32 2.07 27.47
N ALA A 153 -15.53 1.16 28.04
CA ALA A 153 -16.00 0.10 28.94
C ALA A 153 -15.74 0.47 30.41
N GLU A 154 -16.61 0.03 31.32
CA GLU A 154 -16.43 0.27 32.76
C GLU A 154 -15.38 -0.69 33.37
N GLU A 155 -14.67 -0.24 34.40
CA GLU A 155 -13.56 -0.99 35.02
C GLU A 155 -14.05 -2.20 35.83
N ASP A 156 -14.04 -3.39 35.22
CA ASP A 156 -14.39 -4.64 35.88
C ASP A 156 -13.25 -5.13 36.79
N ALA A 157 -13.17 -4.55 38.00
CA ALA A 157 -12.07 -4.66 38.96
C ALA A 157 -11.92 -6.05 39.65
N ARG A 158 -11.86 -7.12 38.87
CA ARG A 158 -11.74 -8.51 39.35
C ARG A 158 -10.28 -8.92 39.63
N GLY A 159 -9.79 -8.54 40.81
CA GLY A 159 -8.67 -9.19 41.52
C GLY A 159 -7.31 -9.26 40.80
N ARG A 160 -6.41 -8.32 41.11
CA ARG A 160 -5.02 -8.32 40.60
C ARG A 160 -4.32 -9.66 40.86
N PRO A 161 -3.73 -10.32 39.84
CA PRO A 161 -2.90 -11.49 40.07
C PRO A 161 -1.58 -11.12 40.75
N PHE A 162 -1.14 -11.96 41.69
CA PHE A 162 0.13 -11.81 42.42
C PHE A 162 1.35 -11.56 41.52
N ARG A 163 1.35 -12.14 40.29
CA ARG A 163 2.39 -11.93 39.27
C ARG A 163 2.53 -10.47 38.82
N LEU A 164 1.44 -9.69 38.76
CA LEU A 164 1.50 -8.29 38.31
C LEU A 164 2.15 -7.41 39.38
N ASP A 165 1.72 -7.53 40.64
CA ASP A 165 2.28 -6.72 41.73
C ASP A 165 3.78 -7.07 41.98
N GLU A 166 4.19 -8.35 41.80
CA GLU A 166 5.61 -8.76 41.80
C GLU A 166 6.42 -8.10 40.66
N ILE A 167 5.86 -8.00 39.45
CA ILE A 167 6.51 -7.34 38.30
C ILE A 167 6.65 -5.83 38.59
N ILE A 168 5.60 -5.19 39.11
CA ILE A 168 5.59 -3.78 39.49
C ILE A 168 6.67 -3.48 40.55
N GLU A 169 6.76 -4.28 41.61
CA GLU A 169 7.77 -4.10 42.66
C GLU A 169 9.18 -4.36 42.15
N SER A 170 9.40 -5.47 41.42
CA SER A 170 10.74 -5.88 40.97
C SER A 170 11.32 -5.01 39.84
N LEU A 171 10.48 -4.38 39.02
CA LEU A 171 10.91 -3.44 37.96
C LEU A 171 10.68 -1.96 38.32
N GLN A 172 10.19 -1.68 39.53
CA GLN A 172 9.95 -0.33 40.09
C GLN A 172 9.06 0.57 39.22
N ILE A 173 8.12 -0.04 38.49
CA ILE A 173 7.11 0.62 37.66
C ILE A 173 6.14 1.39 38.56
N LYS A 174 5.81 2.63 38.21
CA LYS A 174 4.83 3.47 38.96
C LYS A 174 3.70 3.99 38.07
N ASP A 175 3.80 3.67 36.80
CA ASP A 175 3.03 4.16 35.68
C ASP A 175 1.57 3.70 35.82
N PRO A 176 0.61 4.63 35.99
CA PRO A 176 -0.72 4.31 36.51
C PRO A 176 -1.55 3.43 35.56
N GLY A 177 -1.23 3.43 34.27
CA GLY A 177 -1.84 2.65 33.22
C GLY A 177 -1.12 1.34 32.88
N PHE A 178 0.05 1.04 33.46
CA PHE A 178 0.70 -0.27 33.26
C PHE A 178 -0.21 -1.47 33.60
N PRO A 179 -1.04 -1.44 34.67
CA PRO A 179 -2.06 -2.47 34.91
C PRO A 179 -3.14 -2.62 33.83
N LYS A 180 -3.26 -1.68 32.89
CA LYS A 180 -4.15 -1.73 31.72
C LYS A 180 -3.45 -2.22 30.46
N GLN A 181 -2.11 -2.24 30.42
CA GLN A 181 -1.30 -2.72 29.29
C GLN A 181 -1.21 -4.24 29.27
N TRP A 182 -2.36 -4.88 29.07
CA TRP A 182 -2.53 -6.34 29.01
C TRP A 182 -1.63 -7.03 27.96
N HIS A 183 -1.18 -6.30 26.92
CA HIS A 183 -0.24 -6.80 25.91
C HIS A 183 1.17 -7.02 26.50
N LEU A 184 1.58 -6.29 27.54
CA LEU A 184 2.86 -6.45 28.24
C LEU A 184 2.76 -7.55 29.31
N VAL A 185 1.64 -7.59 30.04
CA VAL A 185 1.33 -8.58 31.10
C VAL A 185 -0.17 -8.88 31.12
N ASN A 186 -0.58 -10.05 30.62
CA ASN A 186 -2.01 -10.36 30.52
C ASN A 186 -2.52 -11.00 31.82
N THR A 187 -3.28 -10.22 32.60
CA THR A 187 -3.83 -10.66 33.89
C THR A 187 -5.12 -11.48 33.77
N LEU A 188 -5.79 -11.45 32.61
CA LEU A 188 -7.06 -12.14 32.38
C LEU A 188 -6.85 -13.46 31.64
N THR A 189 -6.06 -13.43 30.58
CA THR A 189 -5.74 -14.58 29.73
C THR A 189 -4.23 -14.83 29.79
N ILE A 190 -3.78 -15.41 30.90
CA ILE A 190 -2.35 -15.52 31.27
C ILE A 190 -1.53 -16.23 30.18
N GLY A 191 -0.47 -15.58 29.69
CA GLY A 191 0.38 -16.08 28.60
C GLY A 191 0.04 -15.51 27.22
N ASN A 192 -1.12 -14.85 27.10
CA ASN A 192 -1.47 -14.04 25.92
C ASN A 192 -0.92 -12.61 26.06
N ASP A 193 0.39 -12.52 26.30
CA ASP A 193 1.18 -11.30 26.35
C ASP A 193 2.49 -11.44 25.57
N LEU A 194 3.23 -10.35 25.45
CA LEU A 194 4.54 -10.25 24.78
C LEU A 194 5.66 -11.04 25.46
N ASN A 195 5.47 -11.53 26.69
CA ASN A 195 6.52 -12.12 27.53
C ASN A 195 7.73 -11.18 27.79
N VAL A 196 7.56 -9.87 27.61
CA VAL A 196 8.64 -8.87 27.65
C VAL A 196 9.26 -8.67 29.03
N THR A 197 8.51 -8.92 30.10
CA THR A 197 8.98 -8.71 31.48
C THR A 197 10.18 -9.59 31.87
N GLY A 198 10.36 -10.73 31.21
CA GLY A 198 11.58 -11.55 31.35
C GLY A 198 12.82 -10.93 30.73
N VAL A 199 12.67 -10.08 29.71
CA VAL A 199 13.76 -9.32 29.06
C VAL A 199 14.14 -8.12 29.92
N TRP A 200 13.15 -7.36 30.40
CA TRP A 200 13.38 -6.23 31.31
C TRP A 200 14.06 -6.63 32.62
N LYS A 201 13.75 -7.82 33.17
CA LYS A 201 14.44 -8.38 34.36
C LYS A 201 15.93 -8.73 34.09
N GLN A 202 16.38 -8.75 32.84
CA GLN A 202 17.80 -8.87 32.47
C GLN A 202 18.50 -7.51 32.27
N GLY A 203 17.75 -6.39 32.36
CA GLY A 203 18.27 -5.04 32.10
C GLY A 203 18.38 -4.68 30.61
N ILE A 204 17.66 -5.38 29.73
CA ILE A 204 17.51 -5.04 28.31
C ILE A 204 16.18 -4.31 28.15
N THR A 205 16.22 -3.10 27.60
CA THR A 205 15.15 -2.10 27.68
C THR A 205 15.03 -1.21 26.44
N GLY A 206 15.84 -1.45 25.40
CA GLY A 206 15.88 -0.69 24.16
C GLY A 206 17.11 0.21 24.02
N THR A 207 18.04 0.18 24.98
CA THR A 207 19.14 1.16 25.07
C THR A 207 20.01 1.13 23.82
N GLY A 208 20.15 2.28 23.15
CA GLY A 208 20.94 2.42 21.92
C GLY A 208 20.19 2.07 20.62
N SER A 209 18.93 1.66 20.71
CA SER A 209 18.04 1.52 19.55
C SER A 209 17.24 2.81 19.29
N THR A 210 16.89 3.08 18.03
CA THR A 210 16.02 4.19 17.64
C THR A 210 14.95 3.71 16.67
N VAL A 211 13.69 4.07 16.94
CA VAL A 211 12.52 3.73 16.12
C VAL A 211 11.89 5.00 15.56
N CYS A 212 11.84 5.10 14.24
CA CYS A 212 11.23 6.19 13.50
C CYS A 212 9.77 5.87 13.16
N PHE A 213 8.86 6.76 13.53
CA PHE A 213 7.45 6.71 13.16
C PHE A 213 7.22 7.62 11.97
N VAL A 214 7.09 7.00 10.80
CA VAL A 214 6.73 7.69 9.55
C VAL A 214 5.20 7.74 9.53
N ASP A 215 4.59 8.84 9.97
CA ASP A 215 3.16 8.87 10.33
C ASP A 215 2.55 10.31 10.31
N ASP A 216 1.53 10.60 11.13
CA ASP A 216 0.84 11.90 11.24
C ASP A 216 1.47 12.90 12.24
N GLY A 217 2.48 12.48 13.01
CA GLY A 217 3.27 13.32 13.90
C GLY A 217 3.60 12.68 15.26
N LEU A 218 4.52 13.30 15.99
CA LEU A 218 4.95 12.84 17.32
C LEU A 218 4.97 14.01 18.32
N ASP A 219 4.10 13.98 19.35
CA ASP A 219 4.10 14.99 20.41
C ASP A 219 5.22 14.74 21.42
N TRP A 220 6.42 15.19 21.04
CA TRP A 220 7.63 15.11 21.85
C TRP A 220 7.59 15.94 23.14
N HIS A 221 6.56 16.77 23.35
CA HIS A 221 6.33 17.44 24.63
C HIS A 221 5.62 16.55 25.66
N SER A 222 5.00 15.45 25.25
CA SER A 222 4.42 14.50 26.18
C SER A 222 5.50 14.02 27.14
N LYS A 223 5.24 14.12 28.44
CA LYS A 223 6.16 13.61 29.49
C LYS A 223 6.52 12.13 29.31
N ASP A 224 5.62 11.39 28.67
CA ASP A 224 5.76 9.98 28.37
C ASP A 224 6.78 9.71 27.26
N LEU A 225 7.12 10.70 26.43
CA LEU A 225 8.01 10.56 25.27
C LEU A 225 9.24 11.50 25.30
N ALA A 226 9.18 12.61 26.04
CA ALA A 226 10.16 13.70 25.95
C ALA A 226 11.62 13.28 26.22
N ASP A 227 11.86 12.41 27.22
CA ASP A 227 13.22 11.90 27.52
C ASP A 227 13.73 10.89 26.49
N ASN A 228 12.83 10.33 25.66
CA ASN A 228 13.13 9.38 24.58
C ASN A 228 13.08 9.99 23.17
N TYR A 229 12.71 11.26 23.02
CA TYR A 229 12.62 11.90 21.71
C TYR A 229 14.00 12.09 21.04
N TYR A 230 14.11 11.64 19.79
CA TYR A 230 15.27 11.82 18.92
C TYR A 230 15.01 12.88 17.86
N SER A 231 15.33 14.13 18.18
CA SER A 231 15.07 15.30 17.34
C SER A 231 15.86 15.32 16.03
N ALA A 232 17.09 14.79 15.99
CA ALA A 232 17.93 14.84 14.80
C ALA A 232 17.42 13.93 13.65
N GLY A 233 16.77 12.81 13.99
CA GLY A 233 16.11 11.93 13.04
C GLY A 233 14.61 12.20 12.87
N SER A 234 14.13 13.40 13.22
CA SER A 234 12.72 13.80 13.14
C SER A 234 12.50 14.99 12.21
N TYR A 235 11.36 15.01 11.50
CA TYR A 235 11.02 16.07 10.54
C TYR A 235 9.51 16.12 10.23
N ASP A 236 9.01 17.27 9.77
CA ASP A 236 7.68 17.43 9.18
C ASP A 236 7.82 17.70 7.68
N PHE A 237 7.47 16.72 6.85
CA PHE A 237 7.49 16.83 5.40
C PHE A 237 6.22 17.47 4.83
N ASN A 238 5.08 17.42 5.53
CA ASN A 238 3.87 18.14 5.09
C ASN A 238 4.00 19.66 5.24
N ASN A 239 4.87 20.14 6.14
CA ASN A 239 5.14 21.56 6.36
C ASN A 239 6.60 21.98 6.12
N HIS A 240 7.46 21.05 5.70
CA HIS A 240 8.91 21.21 5.49
C HIS A 240 9.63 21.94 6.65
N VAL A 241 9.46 21.47 7.88
CA VAL A 241 10.11 22.02 9.09
C VAL A 241 10.64 20.92 10.03
N PRO A 242 11.68 21.18 10.85
CA PRO A 242 12.22 20.19 11.79
C PRO A 242 11.32 19.79 12.98
N ASP A 243 10.10 20.34 13.11
CA ASP A 243 9.20 20.05 14.24
C ASP A 243 8.05 19.10 13.81
N PRO A 244 8.16 17.79 14.09
CA PRO A 244 7.19 16.76 13.65
C PRO A 244 5.88 16.77 14.43
N LYS A 245 5.67 17.76 15.29
CA LYS A 245 4.56 17.84 16.22
C LYS A 245 3.20 17.80 15.50
N PRO A 246 2.21 17.02 15.99
CA PRO A 246 0.82 17.06 15.55
C PRO A 246 0.25 18.48 15.35
N LYS A 247 -0.53 18.68 14.28
CA LYS A 247 -1.06 20.01 13.90
C LYS A 247 -2.59 20.10 14.02
N VAL A 248 -3.34 19.10 13.54
CA VAL A 248 -4.83 19.05 13.60
C VAL A 248 -5.29 18.00 14.61
N ALA A 249 -6.51 18.09 15.16
CA ALA A 249 -6.96 17.30 16.32
C ALA A 249 -7.04 15.77 16.09
N GLU A 250 -6.82 15.35 14.85
CA GLU A 250 -6.81 14.00 14.31
C GLU A 250 -5.38 13.42 14.22
N ASP A 251 -4.34 14.24 14.38
CA ASP A 251 -2.91 13.87 14.33
C ASP A 251 -2.44 13.16 15.62
N ARG A 252 -3.06 12.02 15.95
CA ARG A 252 -2.78 11.26 17.19
C ARG A 252 -1.99 9.98 16.94
N HIS A 253 -1.92 9.53 15.71
CA HIS A 253 -1.61 8.15 15.36
C HIS A 253 -0.14 7.82 15.62
N GLY A 254 0.79 8.64 15.10
CA GLY A 254 2.22 8.49 15.35
C GLY A 254 2.60 8.63 16.82
N THR A 255 1.89 9.48 17.58
CA THR A 255 2.12 9.64 19.03
C THR A 255 1.68 8.40 19.82
N ARG A 256 0.55 7.77 19.45
CA ARG A 256 0.09 6.52 20.06
C ARG A 256 1.04 5.36 19.79
N CYS A 257 1.50 5.24 18.53
CA CYS A 257 2.49 4.26 18.10
C CYS A 257 3.84 4.44 18.83
N ALA A 258 4.28 5.69 19.04
CA ALA A 258 5.51 6.00 19.77
C ALA A 258 5.47 5.57 21.23
N GLY A 259 4.31 5.73 21.89
CA GLY A 259 4.10 5.28 23.27
C GLY A 259 4.23 3.76 23.44
N GLU A 260 3.71 2.98 22.49
CA GLU A 260 3.81 1.52 22.54
C GLU A 260 5.26 1.02 22.52
N VAL A 261 6.14 1.74 21.82
CA VAL A 261 7.57 1.41 21.75
C VAL A 261 8.32 1.98 22.94
N ALA A 262 8.24 3.28 23.22
CA ALA A 262 9.16 3.95 24.16
C ALA A 262 8.50 4.95 25.12
N ALA A 263 7.23 4.73 25.51
CA ALA A 263 6.67 5.36 26.71
C ALA A 263 7.61 5.14 27.91
N VAL A 264 8.10 6.25 28.48
CA VAL A 264 9.14 6.30 29.50
C VAL A 264 8.57 5.81 30.83
N ARG A 265 9.13 4.75 31.41
CA ARG A 265 8.77 4.27 32.77
C ARG A 265 9.06 5.35 33.82
N ASN A 266 8.05 6.13 34.19
CA ASN A 266 8.09 7.27 35.11
C ASN A 266 6.91 7.27 36.13
N ASP A 267 5.93 8.16 35.99
CA ASP A 267 4.67 8.26 36.74
C ASP A 267 3.47 8.73 35.88
N VAL A 268 3.59 8.62 34.56
CA VAL A 268 2.65 9.09 33.53
C VAL A 268 2.19 7.89 32.68
N CYS A 269 0.94 7.92 32.20
CA CYS A 269 0.37 6.92 31.28
C CYS A 269 0.81 5.46 31.52
N GLY A 270 1.71 4.91 30.71
CA GLY A 270 2.10 3.50 30.73
C GLY A 270 3.61 3.30 30.54
N VAL A 271 4.01 2.16 29.98
CA VAL A 271 5.41 1.81 29.71
C VAL A 271 5.51 1.22 28.30
N GLY A 272 6.51 1.65 27.53
CA GLY A 272 6.79 1.11 26.19
C GLY A 272 7.50 -0.25 26.24
N VAL A 273 7.35 -1.07 25.20
CA VAL A 273 8.06 -2.36 25.05
C VAL A 273 9.58 -2.21 25.23
N ALA A 274 10.12 -1.10 24.72
CA ALA A 274 11.52 -0.70 24.74
C ALA A 274 11.65 0.71 25.34
N TYR A 275 11.27 0.87 26.62
CA TYR A 275 11.16 2.15 27.32
C TYR A 275 12.45 2.98 27.52
N ASP A 276 13.64 2.46 27.18
CA ASP A 276 14.90 3.24 27.10
C ASP A 276 15.42 3.41 25.66
N ALA A 277 14.69 2.91 24.65
CA ALA A 277 14.94 3.22 23.24
C ALA A 277 14.60 4.69 22.93
N LYS A 278 15.14 5.19 21.82
CA LYS A 278 14.77 6.52 21.30
C LYS A 278 13.74 6.43 20.19
N VAL A 279 12.92 7.48 20.08
CA VAL A 279 11.83 7.57 19.11
C VAL A 279 11.85 8.88 18.36
N SER A 280 11.70 8.78 17.05
CA SER A 280 11.69 9.91 16.11
C SER A 280 10.36 9.97 15.37
N GLY A 281 9.94 11.18 15.02
CA GLY A 281 8.71 11.43 14.28
C GLY A 281 9.02 11.99 12.91
N VAL A 282 8.52 11.35 11.86
CA VAL A 282 8.60 11.80 10.47
C VAL A 282 7.17 11.99 9.97
N ARG A 283 6.70 13.24 9.97
CA ARG A 283 5.31 13.57 9.67
C ARG A 283 5.09 13.70 8.16
N ILE A 284 4.36 12.75 7.59
CA ILE A 284 3.96 12.69 6.18
C ILE A 284 2.44 12.52 5.97
N LEU A 285 1.69 12.03 6.96
CA LEU A 285 0.25 11.71 6.83
C LEU A 285 -0.67 12.88 7.25
N GLY A 286 -0.11 14.08 7.41
CA GLY A 286 -0.79 15.30 7.85
C GLY A 286 -1.31 16.21 6.73
N GLY A 287 -1.28 15.75 5.48
CA GLY A 287 -1.72 16.50 4.29
C GLY A 287 -1.24 15.85 2.98
N PRO A 288 -1.48 16.49 1.82
CA PRO A 288 -0.90 16.06 0.54
C PRO A 288 0.63 16.02 0.58
N LEU A 289 1.23 15.14 -0.23
CA LEU A 289 2.67 14.86 -0.22
C LEU A 289 3.18 14.60 -1.65
N THR A 290 4.44 14.93 -1.95
CA THR A 290 5.09 14.50 -3.19
C THR A 290 5.81 13.17 -3.03
N GLU A 291 6.07 12.48 -4.14
CA GLU A 291 6.75 11.17 -4.13
C GLU A 291 8.24 11.34 -3.77
N ALA A 292 8.82 12.51 -4.05
CA ALA A 292 10.14 12.91 -3.58
C ALA A 292 10.18 13.15 -2.05
N ASP A 293 9.16 13.78 -1.47
CA ASP A 293 9.07 13.94 -0.01
C ASP A 293 8.93 12.58 0.69
N GLU A 294 8.14 11.67 0.14
CA GLU A 294 7.98 10.31 0.66
C GLU A 294 9.28 9.49 0.61
N ALA A 295 10.00 9.57 -0.52
CA ALA A 295 11.30 8.94 -0.71
C ALA A 295 12.39 9.51 0.22
N ALA A 296 12.31 10.80 0.55
CA ALA A 296 13.17 11.43 1.55
C ALA A 296 12.77 11.02 2.98
N ALA A 297 11.47 10.95 3.28
CA ALA A 297 10.92 10.59 4.59
C ALA A 297 11.25 9.15 5.01
N ILE A 298 11.07 8.17 4.12
CA ILE A 298 11.33 6.75 4.40
C ILE A 298 12.83 6.42 4.58
N ASN A 299 13.72 7.39 4.32
CA ASN A 299 15.16 7.31 4.56
C ASN A 299 15.68 8.34 5.58
N TYR A 300 14.82 9.13 6.21
CA TYR A 300 15.28 10.26 7.02
C TYR A 300 16.16 9.77 8.19
N ASP A 301 17.41 10.25 8.24
CA ASP A 301 18.46 9.82 9.17
C ASP A 301 18.63 8.29 9.31
N PHE A 302 18.47 7.52 8.23
CA PHE A 302 18.58 6.05 8.15
C PHE A 302 19.90 5.41 8.64
N GLN A 303 20.86 6.21 9.10
CA GLN A 303 22.05 5.72 9.79
C GLN A 303 21.83 5.58 11.31
N ASN A 304 21.03 6.46 11.91
CA ASN A 304 20.72 6.50 13.34
C ASN A 304 19.26 6.10 13.64
N ASN A 305 18.31 6.39 12.76
CA ASN A 305 16.99 5.76 12.74
C ASN A 305 17.16 4.29 12.31
N HIS A 306 17.08 3.35 13.26
CA HIS A 306 17.42 1.95 13.02
C HIS A 306 16.23 1.12 12.49
N ILE A 307 15.05 1.40 13.01
CA ILE A 307 13.80 0.72 12.66
C ILE A 307 12.80 1.78 12.20
N PHE A 308 12.13 1.56 11.08
CA PHE A 308 11.09 2.43 10.54
C PHE A 308 9.74 1.72 10.69
N SER A 309 8.88 2.26 11.54
CA SER A 309 7.55 1.72 11.84
C SER A 309 6.50 2.49 11.04
N CYS A 310 5.82 1.80 10.12
CA CYS A 310 4.92 2.38 9.14
C CYS A 310 3.51 1.77 9.28
N SER A 311 2.58 2.54 9.83
CA SER A 311 1.20 2.11 10.09
C SER A 311 0.22 2.70 9.06
N TRP A 312 0.62 2.62 7.79
CA TRP A 312 -0.04 3.21 6.63
C TRP A 312 0.20 2.38 5.36
N GLY A 313 -0.58 2.66 4.32
CA GLY A 313 -0.46 2.06 2.99
C GLY A 313 -1.37 2.78 1.99
N PRO A 314 -1.75 2.12 0.88
CA PRO A 314 -2.91 2.48 0.06
C PRO A 314 -4.21 2.46 0.91
N ALA A 315 -5.36 2.78 0.30
CA ALA A 315 -6.63 2.66 1.01
C ALA A 315 -7.03 1.18 1.17
N ASP A 316 -7.23 0.75 2.43
CA ASP A 316 -7.67 -0.61 2.81
C ASP A 316 -9.17 -0.87 2.47
N ASP A 317 -9.59 -0.61 1.22
CA ASP A 317 -10.99 -0.49 0.80
C ASP A 317 -11.55 -1.70 0.03
N GLY A 318 -10.75 -2.74 -0.20
CA GLY A 318 -11.11 -3.90 -1.01
C GLY A 318 -11.12 -3.63 -2.51
N ARG A 319 -10.49 -2.54 -2.97
CA ARG A 319 -10.44 -2.10 -4.39
C ARG A 319 -9.06 -1.65 -4.82
N SER A 320 -8.37 -0.92 -3.97
CA SER A 320 -7.07 -0.30 -4.24
C SER A 320 -6.01 -1.35 -4.58
N MET A 321 -5.07 -1.01 -5.46
CA MET A 321 -3.89 -1.85 -5.73
C MET A 321 -2.76 -0.94 -6.21
N GLU A 322 -1.81 -0.63 -5.34
CA GLU A 322 -0.77 0.36 -5.60
C GLU A 322 0.59 -0.12 -5.05
N ALA A 323 1.63 0.07 -5.86
CA ALA A 323 3.02 -0.19 -5.48
C ALA A 323 3.78 1.14 -5.25
N PRO A 324 4.85 1.14 -4.43
CA PRO A 324 5.66 2.34 -4.22
C PRO A 324 6.26 2.84 -5.55
N PRO A 325 6.09 4.13 -5.90
CA PRO A 325 6.66 4.68 -7.13
C PRO A 325 8.19 4.55 -7.13
N GLN A 326 8.82 4.60 -8.32
CA GLN A 326 10.22 4.18 -8.48
C GLN A 326 11.18 4.91 -7.53
N ILE A 327 10.95 6.20 -7.25
CA ILE A 327 11.79 6.99 -6.33
C ILE A 327 11.67 6.52 -4.86
N VAL A 328 10.50 6.05 -4.43
CA VAL A 328 10.28 5.45 -3.10
C VAL A 328 10.84 4.02 -3.05
N THR A 329 10.75 3.27 -4.15
CA THR A 329 11.41 1.95 -4.28
C THR A 329 12.94 2.08 -4.20
N ASP A 330 13.54 3.02 -4.95
CA ASP A 330 14.98 3.35 -4.86
C ASP A 330 15.35 3.84 -3.44
N ALA A 331 14.44 4.50 -2.73
CA ALA A 331 14.63 4.89 -1.33
C ALA A 331 14.66 3.69 -0.37
N VAL A 332 13.69 2.77 -0.43
CA VAL A 332 13.72 1.54 0.38
C VAL A 332 14.97 0.73 0.08
N LEU A 333 15.38 0.63 -1.20
CA LEU A 333 16.64 0.00 -1.60
C LEU A 333 17.88 0.68 -1.00
N ASN A 334 17.93 2.01 -0.94
CA ASN A 334 19.02 2.73 -0.26
C ASN A 334 19.04 2.42 1.25
N GLY A 335 17.86 2.42 1.91
CA GLY A 335 17.72 2.03 3.31
C GLY A 335 18.25 0.61 3.59
N ILE A 336 17.89 -0.34 2.72
CA ILE A 336 18.28 -1.75 2.80
C ILE A 336 19.77 -1.98 2.55
N ASN A 337 20.38 -1.30 1.58
CA ASN A 337 21.78 -1.52 1.21
C ASN A 337 22.77 -0.72 2.07
N ASN A 338 22.42 0.52 2.44
CA ASN A 338 23.35 1.47 3.06
C ASN A 338 22.99 1.81 4.52
N GLY A 339 21.74 1.59 4.96
CA GLY A 339 21.26 1.94 6.31
C GLY A 339 21.99 1.21 7.44
N ARG A 340 21.98 1.80 8.64
CA ARG A 340 22.66 1.29 9.84
C ARG A 340 24.14 0.90 9.59
N ASN A 341 24.86 1.69 8.79
CA ASN A 341 26.20 1.42 8.28
C ASN A 341 26.27 0.08 7.50
N GLY A 342 25.49 -0.05 6.42
CA GLY A 342 25.50 -1.21 5.52
C GLY A 342 24.89 -2.50 6.09
N LYS A 343 24.11 -2.42 7.18
CA LYS A 343 23.35 -3.56 7.74
C LYS A 343 21.91 -3.62 7.22
N GLY A 344 21.44 -2.51 6.66
CA GLY A 344 20.05 -2.26 6.27
C GLY A 344 19.21 -1.74 7.42
N SER A 345 18.41 -0.71 7.11
CA SER A 345 17.27 -0.28 7.91
C SER A 345 16.25 -1.41 8.05
N ILE A 346 15.55 -1.47 9.18
CA ILE A 346 14.50 -2.47 9.42
C ILE A 346 13.14 -1.80 9.21
N PHE A 347 12.48 -2.08 8.09
CA PHE A 347 11.13 -1.57 7.81
C PHE A 347 10.07 -2.52 8.37
N VAL A 348 9.14 -2.01 9.16
CA VAL A 348 8.05 -2.77 9.79
C VAL A 348 6.73 -2.13 9.39
N PHE A 349 5.88 -2.89 8.70
CA PHE A 349 4.59 -2.41 8.20
C PHE A 349 3.43 -3.16 8.85
N ALA A 350 2.37 -2.44 9.21
CA ALA A 350 1.08 -3.03 9.57
C ALA A 350 0.46 -3.72 8.35
N SER A 351 -0.20 -4.88 8.48
CA SER A 351 -0.68 -5.64 7.30
C SER A 351 -1.88 -5.03 6.58
N GLY A 352 -2.75 -4.28 7.27
CA GLY A 352 -3.99 -3.75 6.70
C GLY A 352 -5.21 -3.95 7.58
N ASN A 353 -6.16 -3.02 7.52
CA ASN A 353 -7.43 -3.02 8.27
C ASN A 353 -8.65 -3.36 7.38
N GLY A 354 -8.44 -3.70 6.11
CA GLY A 354 -9.46 -3.88 5.07
C GLY A 354 -10.11 -5.26 5.00
N ALA A 355 -9.82 -6.19 5.92
CA ALA A 355 -10.39 -7.55 5.85
C ALA A 355 -11.93 -7.55 5.89
N GLY A 356 -12.55 -6.58 6.58
CA GLY A 356 -14.00 -6.36 6.57
C GLY A 356 -14.55 -5.93 5.20
N SER A 357 -13.72 -5.30 4.36
CA SER A 357 -13.99 -4.95 2.96
C SER A 357 -13.68 -6.10 1.99
N SER A 358 -13.23 -7.26 2.49
CA SER A 358 -12.59 -8.33 1.72
C SER A 358 -11.30 -7.91 1.00
N ASP A 359 -10.49 -7.05 1.63
CA ASP A 359 -9.15 -6.71 1.12
C ASP A 359 -8.08 -7.76 1.50
N HIS A 360 -6.95 -7.72 0.80
CA HIS A 360 -5.90 -8.73 0.85
C HIS A 360 -4.52 -8.13 0.56
N CYS A 361 -3.68 -8.03 1.60
CA CYS A 361 -2.40 -7.31 1.61
C CYS A 361 -1.34 -7.64 0.54
N ASN A 362 -1.52 -8.65 -0.32
CA ASN A 362 -0.71 -8.78 -1.54
C ASN A 362 -1.09 -7.75 -2.64
N ALA A 363 -2.15 -6.96 -2.45
CA ALA A 363 -2.52 -5.80 -3.28
C ALA A 363 -1.85 -4.47 -2.82
N ASP A 364 -1.22 -4.48 -1.65
CA ASP A 364 -0.44 -3.36 -1.09
C ASP A 364 1.07 -3.63 -1.33
N GLY A 365 1.70 -2.81 -2.18
CA GLY A 365 3.11 -2.99 -2.54
C GLY A 365 4.13 -2.60 -1.46
N TYR A 366 3.70 -2.05 -0.32
CA TYR A 366 4.56 -1.82 0.84
C TYR A 366 4.59 -3.07 1.72
N THR A 367 3.44 -3.69 1.96
CA THR A 367 3.33 -4.92 2.78
C THR A 367 3.65 -6.20 2.01
N ASN A 368 3.61 -6.20 0.67
CA ASN A 368 4.10 -7.32 -0.15
C ASN A 368 5.60 -7.24 -0.48
N SER A 369 6.30 -6.19 -0.07
CA SER A 369 7.73 -6.02 -0.33
C SER A 369 8.59 -7.01 0.45
N ILE A 370 9.63 -7.59 -0.18
CA ILE A 370 10.59 -8.46 0.53
C ILE A 370 11.40 -7.71 1.59
N TYR A 371 11.47 -6.38 1.48
CA TYR A 371 12.27 -5.48 2.31
C TYR A 371 11.57 -5.07 3.61
N THR A 372 10.27 -5.33 3.73
CA THR A 372 9.46 -4.99 4.90
C THR A 372 9.19 -6.23 5.76
N ILE A 373 8.84 -6.00 7.02
CA ILE A 373 8.30 -7.02 7.92
C ILE A 373 6.83 -6.70 8.11
N THR A 374 5.97 -7.50 7.49
CA THR A 374 4.52 -7.30 7.50
C THR A 374 3.88 -7.96 8.72
N VAL A 375 3.16 -7.15 9.50
CA VAL A 375 2.65 -7.47 10.83
C VAL A 375 1.13 -7.37 10.88
N GLY A 376 0.45 -8.50 10.97
CA GLY A 376 -1.00 -8.53 11.25
C GLY A 376 -1.31 -8.43 12.76
N ALA A 377 -2.59 -8.47 13.11
CA ALA A 377 -3.05 -8.33 14.50
C ALA A 377 -3.58 -9.63 15.14
N LEU A 378 -3.47 -9.71 16.47
CA LEU A 378 -4.24 -10.61 17.33
C LEU A 378 -4.84 -9.86 18.54
N ASP A 379 -5.99 -10.32 19.04
CA ASP A 379 -6.61 -9.76 20.24
C ASP A 379 -5.99 -10.30 21.55
N ARG A 380 -6.53 -9.86 22.71
CA ARG A 380 -6.14 -10.35 24.06
C ARG A 380 -6.26 -11.87 24.25
N ASN A 381 -7.01 -12.55 23.39
CA ASN A 381 -7.32 -13.97 23.46
C ASN A 381 -6.55 -14.80 22.42
N ASN A 382 -5.62 -14.18 21.67
CA ASN A 382 -4.92 -14.72 20.50
C ASN A 382 -5.85 -15.07 19.32
N LEU A 383 -6.99 -14.38 19.19
CA LEU A 383 -7.91 -14.50 18.08
C LEU A 383 -7.58 -13.45 16.99
N HIS A 384 -7.88 -13.79 15.74
CA HIS A 384 -7.72 -12.91 14.59
C HIS A 384 -8.82 -11.82 14.58
N PRO A 385 -8.49 -10.51 14.66
CA PRO A 385 -9.48 -9.45 14.64
C PRO A 385 -10.10 -9.27 13.27
N VAL A 386 -11.38 -8.93 13.21
CA VAL A 386 -12.19 -8.87 11.96
C VAL A 386 -11.73 -7.82 10.92
N TYR A 387 -10.80 -6.94 11.29
CA TYR A 387 -10.18 -5.96 10.38
C TYR A 387 -8.85 -6.45 9.78
N SER A 388 -8.14 -7.38 10.44
CA SER A 388 -6.73 -7.65 10.13
C SER A 388 -6.58 -8.36 8.80
N GLU A 389 -5.92 -7.74 7.83
CA GLU A 389 -5.70 -8.36 6.52
C GLU A 389 -4.75 -9.56 6.60
N SER A 390 -5.05 -10.55 5.76
CA SER A 390 -4.34 -11.82 5.64
C SER A 390 -3.84 -12.00 4.21
N CYS A 391 -2.58 -12.37 4.04
CA CYS A 391 -1.98 -12.70 2.74
C CYS A 391 -0.71 -13.57 2.92
N ALA A 392 -0.16 -14.11 1.83
CA ALA A 392 1.07 -14.91 1.90
C ALA A 392 2.34 -14.11 2.25
N ALA A 393 2.26 -12.77 2.32
CA ALA A 393 3.35 -11.89 2.75
C ALA A 393 3.37 -11.60 4.27
N VAL A 394 2.32 -11.95 5.03
CA VAL A 394 2.29 -11.72 6.49
C VAL A 394 3.35 -12.56 7.19
N MET A 395 4.34 -11.93 7.83
CA MET A 395 5.45 -12.65 8.44
C MET A 395 5.10 -13.14 9.85
N ILE A 396 4.53 -12.25 10.68
CA ILE A 396 4.07 -12.53 12.05
C ILE A 396 2.85 -11.67 12.40
N VAL A 397 2.29 -11.88 13.59
CA VAL A 397 1.22 -11.07 14.17
C VAL A 397 1.57 -10.56 15.57
N MET A 398 1.04 -9.38 15.94
CA MET A 398 1.22 -8.79 17.27
C MET A 398 -0.10 -8.34 17.90
N TYR A 399 -0.07 -8.10 19.20
CA TYR A 399 -1.26 -7.72 19.97
C TYR A 399 -1.86 -6.39 19.53
N SER A 400 -3.18 -6.31 19.47
CA SER A 400 -3.94 -5.10 19.15
C SER A 400 -5.37 -5.21 19.70
N SER A 401 -6.27 -4.30 19.31
CA SER A 401 -7.68 -4.37 19.67
C SER A 401 -8.42 -5.52 18.98
N SER A 402 -9.49 -6.03 19.59
CA SER A 402 -10.39 -7.03 18.99
C SER A 402 -11.21 -6.50 17.81
N GLY A 403 -11.31 -5.17 17.67
CA GLY A 403 -12.31 -4.51 16.82
C GLY A 403 -13.74 -4.53 17.39
N GLN A 404 -13.97 -5.22 18.52
CA GLN A 404 -15.29 -5.39 19.15
C GLN A 404 -15.17 -5.36 20.69
N HIS A 405 -15.44 -4.18 21.29
CA HIS A 405 -15.59 -3.88 22.72
C HIS A 405 -14.46 -4.28 23.70
N ALA A 406 -14.26 -3.45 24.74
CA ALA A 406 -13.43 -3.64 25.95
C ALA A 406 -11.92 -3.88 25.81
N ASP A 407 -11.45 -4.46 24.69
CA ASP A 407 -10.10 -4.98 24.54
C ASP A 407 -9.36 -4.21 23.44
N ALA A 408 -8.60 -3.19 23.85
CA ALA A 408 -7.81 -2.30 23.01
C ALA A 408 -6.48 -1.93 23.71
N ILE A 409 -5.55 -1.31 22.97
CA ILE A 409 -4.21 -0.98 23.47
C ILE A 409 -4.24 0.29 24.32
N TYR A 410 -3.57 0.21 25.48
CA TYR A 410 -3.30 1.34 26.36
C TYR A 410 -1.92 1.95 26.04
N THR A 411 -1.88 3.24 25.69
CA THR A 411 -0.66 3.96 25.26
C THR A 411 -0.80 5.47 25.49
N THR A 412 0.28 6.23 25.24
CA THR A 412 0.28 7.70 25.15
C THR A 412 -0.75 8.19 24.13
N ASP A 413 -1.34 9.37 24.34
CA ASP A 413 -2.19 10.02 23.34
C ASP A 413 -1.88 11.51 23.26
N TRP A 414 -2.22 12.13 22.13
CA TRP A 414 -2.13 13.56 21.94
C TRP A 414 -3.53 14.20 21.88
N ALA A 415 -3.62 15.47 22.30
CA ALA A 415 -4.81 16.27 22.12
C ALA A 415 -4.44 17.75 22.00
N LEU A 416 -4.95 18.42 20.96
CA LEU A 416 -4.65 19.82 20.59
C LEU A 416 -4.77 20.85 21.74
N SER A 417 -5.62 20.56 22.74
CA SER A 417 -5.88 21.41 23.90
C SER A 417 -5.31 20.89 25.23
N SER A 418 -4.59 19.77 25.26
CA SER A 418 -3.95 19.25 26.47
C SER A 418 -2.54 19.83 26.66
N PRO A 419 -2.24 20.54 27.76
CA PRO A 419 -0.98 21.25 27.94
C PRO A 419 0.10 20.44 28.68
N SER A 420 0.01 19.09 28.74
CA SER A 420 1.00 18.29 29.50
C SER A 420 1.20 16.83 29.05
N PHE A 421 0.11 16.08 28.83
CA PHE A 421 0.07 14.75 28.22
C PHE A 421 -1.41 14.33 28.09
N THR A 422 -1.68 13.29 27.29
CA THR A 422 -2.93 12.52 27.33
C THR A 422 -2.57 11.03 27.26
N CYS A 423 -3.47 10.15 27.67
CA CYS A 423 -3.33 8.69 27.50
C CYS A 423 -4.61 8.16 26.84
N THR A 424 -4.52 7.05 26.12
CA THR A 424 -5.67 6.37 25.51
C THR A 424 -5.71 4.90 25.92
N ASP A 425 -6.92 4.36 26.07
CA ASP A 425 -7.23 2.94 26.17
C ASP A 425 -8.00 2.42 24.94
N THR A 426 -7.96 3.17 23.82
CA THR A 426 -8.73 2.92 22.60
C THR A 426 -7.87 2.78 21.33
N HIS A 427 -6.57 2.56 21.44
CA HIS A 427 -5.73 2.32 20.25
C HIS A 427 -5.83 0.85 19.78
N GLY A 428 -5.52 0.61 18.50
CA GLY A 428 -5.72 -0.68 17.85
C GLY A 428 -5.74 -0.57 16.32
N GLY A 429 -6.21 -1.61 15.64
CA GLY A 429 -5.90 -1.84 14.22
C GLY A 429 -4.56 -2.57 14.06
N THR A 430 -4.22 -3.03 12.85
CA THR A 430 -2.86 -3.56 12.58
C THR A 430 -1.78 -2.50 12.83
N SER A 431 -2.20 -1.24 12.79
CA SER A 431 -1.49 -0.01 13.16
C SER A 431 -0.81 -0.02 14.53
N ALA A 432 -1.38 -0.71 15.52
CA ALA A 432 -0.80 -0.90 16.87
C ALA A 432 0.03 -2.20 16.96
N ALA A 433 -0.27 -3.18 16.11
CA ALA A 433 0.49 -4.42 16.04
C ALA A 433 1.94 -4.18 15.55
N ALA A 434 2.12 -3.35 14.52
CA ALA A 434 3.45 -3.02 13.98
C ALA A 434 4.39 -2.31 14.99
N PRO A 435 3.97 -1.27 15.74
CA PRO A 435 4.75 -0.68 16.84
C PRO A 435 5.23 -1.70 17.88
N LEU A 436 4.38 -2.64 18.32
CA LEU A 436 4.81 -3.67 19.27
C LEU A 436 5.90 -4.60 18.69
N ALA A 437 5.87 -4.91 17.38
CA ALA A 437 6.98 -5.60 16.70
C ALA A 437 8.25 -4.74 16.68
N SER A 438 8.14 -3.46 16.28
CA SER A 438 9.25 -2.49 16.27
C SER A 438 9.91 -2.36 17.66
N GLY A 439 9.11 -2.37 18.73
CA GLY A 439 9.60 -2.38 20.11
C GLY A 439 10.38 -3.65 20.45
N VAL A 440 9.88 -4.84 20.09
CA VAL A 440 10.62 -6.10 20.28
C VAL A 440 11.93 -6.11 19.47
N TYR A 441 11.94 -5.59 18.25
CA TYR A 441 13.16 -5.46 17.45
C TYR A 441 14.15 -4.46 18.04
N ALA A 442 13.70 -3.40 18.71
CA ALA A 442 14.58 -2.49 19.45
C ALA A 442 15.28 -3.18 20.64
N LEU A 443 14.62 -4.12 21.33
CA LEU A 443 15.24 -4.96 22.36
C LEU A 443 16.27 -5.94 21.78
N VAL A 444 16.00 -6.50 20.59
CA VAL A 444 16.95 -7.37 19.89
C VAL A 444 18.20 -6.60 19.44
N LEU A 445 18.02 -5.38 18.91
CA LEU A 445 19.13 -4.54 18.45
C LEU A 445 20.01 -3.98 19.58
N GLU A 446 19.51 -3.83 20.81
CA GLU A 446 20.36 -3.52 21.98
C GLU A 446 21.38 -4.64 22.24
N VAL A 447 20.93 -5.90 22.14
CA VAL A 447 21.79 -7.08 22.40
C VAL A 447 22.70 -7.40 21.21
N ARG A 448 22.25 -7.11 19.99
CA ARG A 448 22.91 -7.44 18.72
C ARG A 448 22.76 -6.32 17.68
N PRO A 449 23.43 -5.17 17.85
CA PRO A 449 23.36 -4.05 16.90
C PRO A 449 24.02 -4.36 15.54
N ASP A 450 24.71 -5.49 15.43
CA ASP A 450 25.37 -6.03 14.24
C ASP A 450 24.43 -6.79 13.28
N LEU A 451 23.22 -7.17 13.70
CA LEU A 451 22.27 -7.92 12.85
C LEU A 451 21.84 -7.10 11.62
N THR A 452 21.78 -7.76 10.47
CA THR A 452 21.24 -7.20 9.23
C THR A 452 19.70 -7.22 9.22
N TRP A 453 19.09 -6.50 8.27
CA TRP A 453 17.65 -6.56 8.02
C TRP A 453 17.15 -8.00 7.77
N ARG A 454 17.90 -8.79 6.99
CA ARG A 454 17.63 -10.23 6.76
C ARG A 454 17.82 -11.08 8.01
N ASP A 455 18.82 -10.79 8.84
CA ASP A 455 18.99 -11.50 10.12
C ASP A 455 17.77 -11.32 11.03
N MET A 456 17.17 -10.13 11.05
CA MET A 456 15.93 -9.88 11.81
C MET A 456 14.76 -10.69 11.25
N GLN A 457 14.56 -10.70 9.92
CA GLN A 457 13.53 -11.54 9.28
C GLN A 457 13.74 -13.04 9.58
N HIS A 458 14.98 -13.54 9.50
CA HIS A 458 15.31 -14.92 9.86
C HIS A 458 15.04 -15.21 11.34
N LEU A 459 15.40 -14.32 12.26
CA LEU A 459 15.10 -14.45 13.69
C LEU A 459 13.60 -14.53 13.93
N THR A 460 12.82 -13.66 13.28
CA THR A 460 11.36 -13.65 13.33
C THR A 460 10.76 -14.97 12.83
N VAL A 461 11.10 -15.43 11.62
CA VAL A 461 10.60 -16.69 11.04
C VAL A 461 11.03 -17.93 11.84
N GLN A 462 12.17 -17.87 12.54
CA GLN A 462 12.69 -18.99 13.33
C GLN A 462 12.09 -19.07 14.75
N ASN A 463 11.62 -17.95 15.32
CA ASN A 463 11.22 -17.86 16.74
C ASN A 463 9.77 -17.40 16.96
N ALA A 464 9.01 -17.13 15.90
CA ALA A 464 7.56 -16.92 15.99
C ALA A 464 6.85 -18.14 16.61
N VAL A 465 5.83 -17.87 17.43
CA VAL A 465 5.07 -18.86 18.19
C VAL A 465 3.67 -19.01 17.57
N PRO A 466 3.37 -20.15 16.91
CA PRO A 466 2.02 -20.42 16.40
C PRO A 466 0.95 -20.38 17.49
N ILE A 467 -0.11 -19.61 17.25
CA ILE A 467 -1.26 -19.41 18.13
C ILE A 467 -2.57 -19.80 17.43
N ALA A 468 -3.69 -19.94 18.16
CA ALA A 468 -4.97 -20.41 17.62
C ALA A 468 -4.81 -21.65 16.71
N LEU A 469 -4.18 -22.71 17.24
CA LEU A 469 -3.75 -23.90 16.49
C LEU A 469 -4.91 -24.76 15.93
N ASP A 470 -6.13 -24.40 16.28
CA ASP A 470 -7.41 -24.89 15.79
C ASP A 470 -7.95 -24.12 14.56
N ASP A 471 -7.37 -22.98 14.19
CA ASP A 471 -7.69 -22.29 12.94
C ASP A 471 -7.30 -23.15 11.72
N PRO A 472 -8.21 -23.39 10.76
CA PRO A 472 -7.99 -24.31 9.66
C PRO A 472 -6.93 -23.84 8.64
N GLY A 473 -6.49 -22.57 8.69
CA GLY A 473 -5.43 -22.05 7.84
C GLY A 473 -4.01 -22.47 8.24
N TRP A 474 -3.84 -23.24 9.32
CA TRP A 474 -2.52 -23.69 9.77
C TRP A 474 -1.97 -24.90 9.00
N GLU A 475 -1.21 -24.62 7.96
CA GLU A 475 -0.48 -25.62 7.18
C GLU A 475 0.94 -25.85 7.70
N LYS A 476 1.60 -26.90 7.19
CA LYS A 476 3.05 -27.12 7.35
C LYS A 476 3.78 -26.74 6.06
N THR A 477 4.83 -25.94 6.22
CA THR A 477 5.88 -25.71 5.22
C THR A 477 6.74 -26.98 5.04
N ALA A 478 7.50 -27.11 3.94
CA ALA A 478 8.30 -28.32 3.71
C ALA A 478 9.42 -28.51 4.74
N VAL A 479 9.90 -27.40 5.35
CA VAL A 479 10.84 -27.40 6.49
C VAL A 479 10.16 -27.66 7.85
N GLY A 480 8.88 -28.04 7.86
CA GLY A 480 8.14 -28.47 9.05
C GLY A 480 7.62 -27.36 9.95
N ARG A 481 7.92 -26.07 9.68
CA ARG A 481 7.30 -24.93 10.38
C ARG A 481 5.82 -24.84 10.03
N ARG A 482 5.02 -24.33 10.97
CA ARG A 482 3.62 -23.96 10.73
C ARG A 482 3.54 -22.57 10.09
N TYR A 483 2.61 -22.37 9.16
CA TYR A 483 2.29 -21.06 8.57
C TYR A 483 0.78 -20.93 8.34
N ASN A 484 0.23 -19.72 8.48
CA ASN A 484 -1.18 -19.39 8.20
C ASN A 484 -1.27 -17.96 7.66
N ASN A 485 -1.99 -17.72 6.56
CA ASN A 485 -2.09 -16.38 5.93
C ASN A 485 -2.58 -15.28 6.89
N LYS A 486 -3.34 -15.62 7.94
CA LYS A 486 -3.82 -14.69 8.98
C LYS A 486 -2.79 -14.35 10.06
N PHE A 487 -1.83 -15.24 10.29
CA PHE A 487 -0.94 -15.24 11.45
C PHE A 487 0.55 -15.24 11.09
N GLY A 488 0.89 -15.36 9.81
CA GLY A 488 2.25 -15.66 9.35
C GLY A 488 2.76 -16.95 9.98
N TYR A 489 3.97 -16.87 10.55
CA TYR A 489 4.55 -17.94 11.37
C TYR A 489 4.06 -17.95 12.84
N GLY A 490 3.27 -16.97 13.27
CA GLY A 490 2.72 -16.86 14.63
C GLY A 490 2.96 -15.49 15.29
N LYS A 491 2.80 -15.41 16.61
CA LYS A 491 3.15 -14.20 17.37
C LYS A 491 4.64 -14.13 17.69
N LEU A 492 5.20 -12.93 17.90
CA LEU A 492 6.51 -12.84 18.58
C LEU A 492 6.36 -13.08 20.08
N ASP A 493 7.38 -13.72 20.65
CA ASP A 493 7.63 -13.80 22.09
C ASP A 493 8.96 -13.08 22.35
N ALA A 494 8.90 -11.97 23.10
CA ALA A 494 10.03 -11.04 23.22
C ALA A 494 11.23 -11.69 23.93
N TYR A 495 10.99 -12.56 24.92
CA TYR A 495 12.05 -13.30 25.60
C TYR A 495 12.72 -14.30 24.65
N THR A 496 11.92 -15.05 23.90
CA THR A 496 12.41 -16.10 23.00
C THR A 496 13.27 -15.53 21.88
N ILE A 497 12.83 -14.46 21.20
CA ILE A 497 13.61 -13.86 20.10
C ILE A 497 14.89 -13.15 20.60
N VAL A 498 14.85 -12.50 21.76
CA VAL A 498 16.04 -11.84 22.36
C VAL A 498 17.08 -12.88 22.79
N GLU A 499 16.68 -13.97 23.44
CA GLU A 499 17.62 -15.05 23.80
C GLU A 499 18.15 -15.79 22.56
N ALA A 500 17.32 -16.02 21.54
CA ALA A 500 17.78 -16.59 20.27
C ALA A 500 18.85 -15.70 19.60
N ALA A 501 18.62 -14.38 19.55
CA ALA A 501 19.54 -13.40 18.98
C ALA A 501 20.94 -13.45 19.59
N ARG A 502 21.09 -13.76 20.89
CA ARG A 502 22.41 -13.93 21.55
C ARG A 502 23.29 -14.98 20.88
N THR A 503 22.67 -16.01 20.31
CA THR A 503 23.35 -17.16 19.68
C THR A 503 23.23 -17.18 18.15
N PHE A 504 22.49 -16.23 17.57
CA PHE A 504 22.19 -16.21 16.15
C PHE A 504 23.43 -15.92 15.30
N VAL A 505 23.72 -16.79 14.35
CA VAL A 505 24.78 -16.60 13.36
C VAL A 505 24.19 -15.87 12.16
N SER A 506 24.68 -14.66 11.87
CA SER A 506 24.21 -13.86 10.75
C SER A 506 24.32 -14.60 9.41
N VAL A 507 23.30 -14.43 8.57
CA VAL A 507 23.20 -15.11 7.29
C VAL A 507 24.16 -14.52 6.26
N ARG A 508 24.57 -15.36 5.32
CA ARG A 508 25.45 -14.96 4.21
C ARG A 508 24.73 -13.95 3.29
N PRO A 509 25.44 -13.21 2.43
CA PRO A 509 24.83 -12.25 1.51
C PRO A 509 23.66 -12.84 0.72
N GLN A 510 22.69 -11.98 0.39
CA GLN A 510 21.54 -12.38 -0.41
C GLN A 510 21.97 -12.71 -1.84
N THR A 511 21.27 -13.64 -2.47
CA THR A 511 21.28 -13.89 -3.91
C THR A 511 19.85 -14.11 -4.39
N HIS A 512 19.63 -14.01 -5.69
CA HIS A 512 18.36 -14.34 -6.31
C HIS A 512 18.57 -14.91 -7.70
N PHE A 513 17.53 -15.56 -8.24
CA PHE A 513 17.42 -15.80 -9.67
C PHE A 513 15.99 -15.64 -10.15
N LEU A 514 15.86 -15.13 -11.37
CA LEU A 514 14.62 -14.88 -12.07
C LEU A 514 14.44 -15.97 -13.13
N LEU A 515 13.30 -16.66 -13.11
CA LEU A 515 12.94 -17.58 -14.18
C LEU A 515 12.46 -16.82 -15.42
N GLN A 516 12.59 -17.46 -16.59
CA GLN A 516 12.03 -16.91 -17.82
C GLN A 516 10.49 -16.86 -17.75
N PRO A 517 9.83 -15.83 -18.30
CA PRO A 517 8.38 -15.73 -18.30
C PRO A 517 7.69 -16.92 -18.96
N ALA A 518 6.78 -17.56 -18.22
CA ALA A 518 5.80 -18.47 -18.80
C ALA A 518 4.78 -17.65 -19.59
N ILE A 519 4.97 -17.58 -20.91
CA ILE A 519 3.97 -17.01 -21.82
C ILE A 519 2.81 -17.99 -21.92
N VAL A 520 1.66 -17.63 -21.37
CA VAL A 520 0.48 -18.50 -21.29
C VAL A 520 -0.53 -18.16 -22.38
N GLY A 521 -0.86 -16.88 -22.56
CA GLY A 521 -1.76 -16.39 -23.61
C GLY A 521 -3.13 -17.07 -23.67
N LYS A 522 -3.73 -17.42 -22.52
CA LYS A 522 -5.00 -18.16 -22.45
C LYS A 522 -6.07 -17.41 -21.66
N PRO A 523 -7.35 -17.49 -22.08
CA PRO A 523 -8.44 -17.00 -21.27
C PRO A 523 -8.49 -17.75 -19.94
N ILE A 524 -8.81 -17.04 -18.86
CA ILE A 524 -9.06 -17.63 -17.55
C ILE A 524 -10.44 -18.30 -17.61
N PRO A 525 -10.54 -19.62 -17.38
CA PRO A 525 -11.80 -20.34 -17.48
C PRO A 525 -12.66 -20.14 -16.23
N GLN A 526 -13.97 -20.04 -16.44
CA GLN A 526 -14.95 -19.98 -15.37
C GLN A 526 -15.05 -21.33 -14.65
N ASP A 527 -15.14 -21.31 -13.32
CA ASP A 527 -15.28 -22.46 -12.42
C ASP A 527 -14.17 -23.53 -12.55
N GLN A 528 -13.01 -23.19 -13.13
CA GLN A 528 -11.89 -24.11 -13.34
C GLN A 528 -10.53 -23.42 -13.15
N ARG A 529 -9.54 -24.16 -12.64
CA ARG A 529 -8.17 -23.64 -12.48
C ARG A 529 -7.35 -23.78 -13.76
N LEU A 530 -7.13 -22.68 -14.47
CA LEU A 530 -6.04 -22.59 -15.44
C LEU A 530 -4.73 -22.79 -14.68
N THR A 531 -3.96 -23.79 -15.11
CA THR A 531 -2.70 -24.19 -14.46
C THR A 531 -1.54 -23.95 -15.42
N SER A 532 -0.43 -23.42 -14.89
CA SER A 532 0.82 -23.18 -15.60
C SER A 532 2.00 -23.55 -14.69
N VAL A 533 3.12 -23.98 -15.26
CA VAL A 533 4.25 -24.52 -14.50
C VAL A 533 5.54 -23.87 -14.97
N LEU A 534 6.42 -23.54 -14.01
CA LEU A 534 7.81 -23.18 -14.24
C LEU A 534 8.72 -24.12 -13.45
N THR A 535 9.61 -24.82 -14.15
CA THR A 535 10.57 -25.73 -13.52
C THR A 535 11.84 -24.96 -13.12
N VAL A 536 12.26 -25.08 -11.86
CA VAL A 536 13.58 -24.65 -11.38
C VAL A 536 14.54 -25.83 -11.50
N THR A 537 15.68 -25.64 -12.16
CA THR A 537 16.72 -26.68 -12.23
C THR A 537 17.75 -26.53 -11.12
N ALA A 538 18.45 -27.62 -10.80
CA ALA A 538 19.63 -27.56 -9.93
C ALA A 538 20.76 -26.70 -10.51
N GLU A 539 20.81 -26.49 -11.84
CA GLU A 539 21.76 -25.56 -12.46
C GLU A 539 21.41 -24.11 -12.14
N ASP A 540 20.13 -23.73 -12.09
CA ASP A 540 19.72 -22.35 -11.75
C ASP A 540 20.12 -21.99 -10.32
N VAL A 541 19.91 -22.92 -9.38
CA VAL A 541 20.34 -22.78 -7.98
C VAL A 541 21.86 -22.69 -7.84
N LEU A 542 22.59 -23.53 -8.59
CA LEU A 542 24.06 -23.52 -8.63
C LEU A 542 24.60 -22.22 -9.25
N ARG A 543 23.99 -21.75 -10.34
CA ARG A 543 24.34 -20.52 -11.07
C ARG A 543 24.09 -19.29 -10.21
N ALA A 544 22.97 -19.26 -9.48
CA ALA A 544 22.69 -18.25 -8.45
C ALA A 544 23.60 -18.33 -7.23
N ASN A 545 24.40 -19.40 -7.08
CA ASN A 545 25.14 -19.73 -5.86
C ASN A 545 24.23 -19.68 -4.62
N MET A 546 23.02 -20.22 -4.71
CA MET A 546 22.02 -20.20 -3.62
C MET A 546 22.14 -21.47 -2.76
N SER A 547 21.73 -21.39 -1.49
CA SER A 547 21.71 -22.54 -0.58
C SER A 547 20.43 -22.75 0.22
N LYS A 548 19.60 -21.70 0.39
CA LYS A 548 18.26 -21.73 0.99
C LYS A 548 17.46 -20.56 0.44
N ILE A 549 16.15 -20.73 0.28
CA ILE A 549 15.26 -19.62 -0.13
C ILE A 549 14.74 -18.86 1.10
N GLU A 550 14.36 -17.61 0.89
CA GLU A 550 13.85 -16.67 1.89
C GLU A 550 12.46 -16.20 1.43
N HIS A 551 12.42 -15.46 0.32
CA HIS A 551 11.19 -14.95 -0.30
C HIS A 551 11.00 -15.54 -1.70
N VAL A 552 9.75 -15.72 -2.12
CA VAL A 552 9.39 -15.92 -3.52
C VAL A 552 8.45 -14.81 -3.96
N THR A 553 8.81 -14.10 -5.02
CA THR A 553 7.99 -13.04 -5.62
C THR A 553 7.48 -13.50 -6.97
N VAL A 554 6.17 -13.45 -7.19
CA VAL A 554 5.50 -13.84 -8.42
C VAL A 554 4.97 -12.60 -9.12
N VAL A 555 5.36 -12.40 -10.38
CA VAL A 555 4.88 -11.29 -11.20
C VAL A 555 3.91 -11.81 -12.24
N VAL A 556 2.76 -11.14 -12.38
CA VAL A 556 1.69 -11.54 -13.31
C VAL A 556 1.29 -10.40 -14.23
N ASN A 557 0.96 -10.75 -15.48
CA ASN A 557 0.30 -9.87 -16.43
C ASN A 557 -1.02 -10.52 -16.87
N ILE A 558 -2.13 -9.89 -16.48
CA ILE A 558 -3.48 -10.41 -16.66
C ILE A 558 -4.38 -9.24 -17.10
N ASP A 559 -4.94 -9.33 -18.30
CA ASP A 559 -6.10 -8.51 -18.67
C ASP A 559 -7.34 -9.11 -17.98
N HIS A 560 -8.12 -8.31 -17.24
CA HIS A 560 -9.41 -8.76 -16.70
C HIS A 560 -10.45 -7.64 -16.75
N GLN A 561 -11.67 -7.95 -17.19
CA GLN A 561 -12.79 -7.01 -17.15
C GLN A 561 -13.26 -6.68 -15.71
N ARG A 562 -12.79 -7.44 -14.72
CA ARG A 562 -13.02 -7.18 -13.29
C ARG A 562 -11.94 -7.83 -12.44
N ARG A 563 -10.95 -7.05 -12.00
CA ARG A 563 -9.73 -7.54 -11.31
C ARG A 563 -10.03 -8.33 -10.04
N GLY A 564 -11.05 -7.93 -9.28
CA GLY A 564 -11.44 -8.53 -8.00
C GLY A 564 -12.00 -9.94 -8.04
N ASP A 565 -12.36 -10.46 -9.22
CA ASP A 565 -12.95 -11.79 -9.32
C ASP A 565 -11.88 -12.91 -9.34
N VAL A 566 -10.63 -12.55 -9.61
CA VAL A 566 -9.51 -13.48 -9.85
C VAL A 566 -8.88 -13.97 -8.54
N GLU A 567 -8.87 -15.29 -8.30
CA GLU A 567 -8.01 -15.91 -7.27
C GLU A 567 -6.74 -16.52 -7.89
N MET A 568 -5.64 -16.50 -7.13
CA MET A 568 -4.33 -16.99 -7.58
C MET A 568 -3.61 -17.80 -6.49
N TRP A 569 -3.01 -18.92 -6.87
CA TRP A 569 -2.19 -19.77 -6.00
C TRP A 569 -0.85 -20.14 -6.65
N LEU A 570 0.17 -20.36 -5.82
CA LEU A 570 1.47 -20.91 -6.20
C LEU A 570 1.75 -22.15 -5.36
N THR A 571 2.01 -23.29 -5.98
CA THR A 571 2.44 -24.53 -5.30
C THR A 571 3.93 -24.75 -5.50
N SER A 572 4.69 -24.96 -4.43
CA SER A 572 6.13 -25.31 -4.52
C SER A 572 6.34 -26.78 -4.93
N PRO A 573 7.55 -27.17 -5.36
CA PRO A 573 7.88 -28.57 -5.68
C PRO A 573 7.63 -29.55 -4.52
N ALA A 574 7.64 -29.04 -3.29
CA ALA A 574 7.32 -29.79 -2.08
C ALA A 574 5.81 -29.90 -1.78
N GLY A 575 4.94 -29.38 -2.65
CA GLY A 575 3.48 -29.41 -2.51
C GLY A 575 2.88 -28.38 -1.56
N VAL A 576 3.65 -27.39 -1.10
CA VAL A 576 3.16 -26.32 -0.21
C VAL A 576 2.49 -25.24 -1.06
N VAL A 577 1.29 -24.79 -0.67
CA VAL A 577 0.47 -23.87 -1.48
C VAL A 577 0.42 -22.48 -0.86
N SER A 578 0.90 -21.46 -1.55
CA SER A 578 0.68 -20.04 -1.20
C SER A 578 -0.54 -19.50 -1.95
N GLN A 579 -1.50 -18.91 -1.24
CA GLN A 579 -2.56 -18.10 -1.87
C GLN A 579 -2.02 -16.69 -2.09
N LEU A 580 -1.87 -16.31 -3.36
CA LEU A 580 -1.28 -15.04 -3.76
C LEU A 580 -2.31 -13.91 -3.83
N ALA A 581 -3.55 -14.24 -4.22
CA ALA A 581 -4.72 -13.36 -4.18
C ALA A 581 -6.00 -14.15 -3.87
N THR A 582 -6.92 -13.49 -3.16
CA THR A 582 -8.30 -13.91 -2.92
C THR A 582 -9.26 -13.06 -3.77
N HIS A 583 -10.52 -13.48 -3.88
CA HIS A 583 -11.57 -12.58 -4.37
C HIS A 583 -11.61 -11.27 -3.54
N ARG A 584 -11.77 -10.14 -4.24
CA ARG A 584 -12.04 -8.81 -3.66
C ARG A 584 -13.29 -8.23 -4.33
N PRO A 585 -14.52 -8.54 -3.86
CA PRO A 585 -15.74 -8.28 -4.64
C PRO A 585 -16.01 -6.82 -4.98
N SER A 586 -15.40 -5.87 -4.24
CA SER A 586 -15.49 -4.42 -4.52
C SER A 586 -14.53 -3.94 -5.62
N ASP A 587 -13.50 -4.71 -5.97
CA ASP A 587 -12.50 -4.36 -6.98
C ASP A 587 -13.03 -4.56 -8.42
N ALA A 588 -13.82 -3.58 -8.86
CA ALA A 588 -14.40 -3.53 -10.20
C ALA A 588 -13.43 -3.03 -11.30
N ASN A 589 -12.12 -2.94 -11.02
CA ASN A 589 -11.15 -2.38 -11.97
C ASN A 589 -11.01 -3.24 -13.24
N THR A 590 -11.02 -2.59 -14.41
CA THR A 590 -10.99 -3.20 -15.75
C THR A 590 -9.59 -3.30 -16.36
N GLU A 591 -8.55 -2.82 -15.66
CA GLU A 591 -7.17 -2.87 -16.13
C GLU A 591 -6.51 -4.21 -15.76
N GLY A 592 -7.03 -4.95 -14.79
CA GLY A 592 -6.43 -6.21 -14.32
C GLY A 592 -5.07 -6.01 -13.64
N TYR A 593 -4.17 -6.97 -13.82
CA TYR A 593 -2.85 -6.97 -13.20
C TYR A 593 -1.77 -6.58 -14.22
N ARG A 594 -1.16 -5.40 -14.04
CA ARG A 594 -0.15 -4.83 -14.95
C ARG A 594 1.26 -5.04 -14.41
N ASN A 595 1.84 -6.21 -14.69
CA ASN A 595 3.12 -6.65 -14.14
C ASN A 595 3.14 -6.56 -12.60
N TRP A 596 2.02 -6.90 -11.98
CA TRP A 596 1.85 -6.80 -10.53
C TRP A 596 2.72 -7.86 -9.85
N THR A 597 3.51 -7.43 -8.87
CA THR A 597 4.35 -8.33 -8.06
C THR A 597 3.61 -8.68 -6.78
N MET A 598 3.39 -9.97 -6.55
CA MET A 598 2.89 -10.53 -5.30
C MET A 598 4.02 -11.29 -4.61
N MET A 599 3.93 -11.48 -3.29
CA MET A 599 4.99 -12.12 -2.52
C MET A 599 4.46 -13.23 -1.63
N THR A 600 5.34 -14.18 -1.31
CA THR A 600 5.12 -15.16 -0.25
C THR A 600 6.40 -15.42 0.54
N VAL A 601 6.26 -15.39 1.87
CA VAL A 601 7.30 -15.86 2.81
C VAL A 601 7.11 -17.33 3.18
N LYS A 602 5.96 -17.95 2.85
CA LYS A 602 5.56 -19.29 3.32
C LYS A 602 6.61 -20.38 3.03
N HIS A 603 7.36 -20.24 1.93
CA HIS A 603 8.37 -21.19 1.47
C HIS A 603 9.75 -21.02 2.14
N TRP A 604 9.88 -20.26 3.23
CA TRP A 604 11.17 -19.93 3.85
C TRP A 604 12.02 -21.18 4.19
N GLY A 605 13.13 -21.36 3.46
CA GLY A 605 14.07 -22.46 3.61
C GLY A 605 13.75 -23.75 2.86
N GLU A 606 12.71 -23.78 2.02
CA GLU A 606 12.45 -24.93 1.13
C GLU A 606 13.57 -25.09 0.08
N ASP A 607 13.72 -26.30 -0.47
CA ASP A 607 14.52 -26.54 -1.68
C ASP A 607 13.69 -26.07 -2.89
N PRO A 608 14.19 -25.14 -3.72
CA PRO A 608 13.42 -24.61 -4.84
C PRO A 608 13.41 -25.52 -6.07
N VAL A 609 14.23 -26.59 -6.14
CA VAL A 609 14.37 -27.41 -7.35
C VAL A 609 13.09 -28.21 -7.64
N GLY A 610 12.65 -28.19 -8.91
CA GLY A 610 11.46 -28.88 -9.39
C GLY A 610 10.38 -27.93 -9.90
N ASP A 611 9.14 -28.43 -10.02
CA ASP A 611 8.03 -27.73 -10.66
C ASP A 611 7.28 -26.79 -9.71
N TRP A 612 7.33 -25.49 -9.99
CA TRP A 612 6.49 -24.48 -9.37
C TRP A 612 5.21 -24.30 -10.18
N THR A 613 4.07 -24.64 -9.56
CA THR A 613 2.77 -24.67 -10.25
C THR A 613 1.94 -23.44 -9.87
N PHE A 614 1.75 -22.53 -10.82
CA PHE A 614 0.82 -21.41 -10.69
C PHE A 614 -0.59 -21.83 -11.13
N GLN A 615 -1.59 -21.44 -10.35
CA GLN A 615 -3.01 -21.67 -10.66
C GLN A 615 -3.81 -20.38 -10.53
N ILE A 616 -4.72 -20.17 -11.48
CA ILE A 616 -5.62 -19.00 -11.54
C ILE A 616 -7.04 -19.46 -11.88
N THR A 617 -8.05 -18.82 -11.30
CA THR A 617 -9.47 -19.08 -11.58
C THR A 617 -10.28 -17.79 -11.56
N ASP A 618 -11.39 -17.79 -12.29
CA ASP A 618 -12.53 -16.88 -12.10
C ASP A 618 -13.77 -17.75 -11.84
N SER A 619 -14.71 -17.24 -11.03
CA SER A 619 -15.93 -17.95 -10.61
C SER A 619 -17.00 -17.03 -9.98
N LEU A 620 -16.85 -15.70 -10.02
CA LEU A 620 -17.83 -14.79 -9.39
C LEU A 620 -18.79 -14.14 -10.39
N HIS A 621 -18.29 -13.65 -11.52
CA HIS A 621 -19.10 -12.95 -12.51
C HIS A 621 -18.84 -13.52 -13.91
N PRO A 622 -19.49 -14.63 -14.33
CA PRO A 622 -19.18 -15.32 -15.59
C PRO A 622 -19.39 -14.53 -16.91
N SER A 623 -19.84 -13.28 -16.83
CA SER A 623 -19.90 -12.31 -17.93
C SER A 623 -18.69 -11.38 -18.00
N ALA A 624 -17.96 -11.21 -16.89
CA ALA A 624 -16.61 -10.66 -16.88
C ALA A 624 -15.63 -11.78 -17.25
N THR A 625 -14.59 -11.44 -17.99
CA THR A 625 -13.59 -12.39 -18.48
C THR A 625 -12.22 -11.73 -18.57
N GLY A 626 -11.19 -12.56 -18.70
CA GLY A 626 -9.84 -12.08 -18.90
C GLY A 626 -8.88 -13.17 -19.37
N THR A 627 -7.62 -12.78 -19.54
CA THR A 627 -6.55 -13.60 -20.12
C THR A 627 -5.31 -13.52 -19.25
N LEU A 628 -4.76 -14.67 -18.84
CA LEU A 628 -3.41 -14.74 -18.30
C LEU A 628 -2.43 -14.65 -19.47
N ASN A 629 -1.81 -13.49 -19.63
CA ASN A 629 -0.85 -13.25 -20.71
C ASN A 629 0.45 -13.97 -20.40
N TYR A 630 1.05 -13.66 -19.25
CA TYR A 630 2.26 -14.31 -18.76
C TYR A 630 2.42 -14.15 -17.25
N TRP A 631 3.28 -14.98 -16.68
CA TRP A 631 3.78 -14.84 -15.31
C TRP A 631 5.24 -15.28 -15.21
N TRP A 632 5.93 -14.86 -14.15
CA TRP A 632 7.21 -15.42 -13.73
C TRP A 632 7.34 -15.41 -12.23
N LEU A 633 8.37 -16.08 -11.73
CA LEU A 633 8.79 -16.02 -10.33
C LEU A 633 10.27 -15.65 -10.22
N THR A 634 10.60 -14.91 -9.17
CA THR A 634 11.97 -14.69 -8.70
C THR A 634 12.11 -15.33 -7.34
N ILE A 635 13.15 -16.14 -7.17
CA ILE A 635 13.49 -16.77 -5.89
C ILE A 635 14.62 -15.97 -5.26
N TRP A 636 14.43 -15.56 -4.01
CA TRP A 636 15.39 -14.82 -3.20
C TRP A 636 15.91 -15.73 -2.09
N GLY A 637 17.19 -15.60 -1.70
CA GLY A 637 17.77 -16.54 -0.75
C GLY A 637 19.19 -16.27 -0.30
N GLU A 638 19.72 -17.19 0.50
CA GLU A 638 21.04 -17.11 1.12
C GLU A 638 22.14 -17.74 0.25
N THR A 639 23.22 -17.00 -0.03
CA THR A 639 24.37 -17.51 -0.81
C THR A 639 25.06 -18.73 -0.20
N ALA A 640 25.45 -19.70 -1.04
CA ALA A 640 26.19 -20.91 -0.67
C ALA A 640 27.60 -20.61 -0.11
N PRO A 641 28.22 -21.53 0.66
CA PRO A 641 29.52 -21.31 1.28
C PRO A 641 30.64 -21.14 0.25
N PRO A 642 31.73 -20.41 0.58
CA PRO A 642 32.81 -20.08 -0.36
C PRO A 642 33.68 -21.26 -0.82
N THR A 643 33.25 -22.50 -0.56
CA THR A 643 33.89 -23.74 -1.02
C THR A 643 33.37 -24.22 -2.39
N VAL A 644 32.28 -23.66 -2.90
CA VAL A 644 31.86 -23.88 -4.30
C VAL A 644 32.67 -22.95 -5.20
N ALA A 645 33.40 -23.50 -6.17
CA ALA A 645 34.17 -22.71 -7.12
C ALA A 645 33.21 -21.93 -8.04
N ARG A 646 33.13 -20.60 -7.85
CA ARG A 646 32.26 -19.71 -8.63
C ARG A 646 32.50 -19.89 -10.15
N PRO A 647 31.47 -20.30 -10.93
CA PRO A 647 31.43 -19.97 -12.35
C PRO A 647 31.38 -18.44 -12.49
N SER A 648 32.03 -17.89 -13.52
CA SER A 648 31.91 -16.48 -13.85
C SER A 648 30.54 -16.20 -14.48
N LEU A 649 29.67 -15.49 -13.77
CA LEU A 649 28.37 -15.09 -14.30
C LEU A 649 28.51 -13.98 -15.36
N PRO A 650 27.94 -14.15 -16.56
CA PRO A 650 27.67 -13.02 -17.45
C PRO A 650 26.49 -12.20 -16.89
N SER A 651 26.48 -10.89 -17.11
CA SER A 651 25.28 -10.08 -16.86
C SER A 651 24.15 -10.51 -17.80
N VAL A 652 23.00 -10.87 -17.22
CA VAL A 652 21.76 -11.09 -17.95
C VAL A 652 20.71 -10.12 -17.40
N ILE A 653 20.53 -9.00 -18.10
CA ILE A 653 19.26 -8.29 -18.09
C ILE A 653 18.34 -9.09 -19.02
N PRO A 654 17.17 -9.58 -18.59
CA PRO A 654 16.22 -10.19 -19.51
C PRO A 654 15.69 -9.12 -20.47
N SER A 655 15.72 -9.40 -21.77
CA SER A 655 14.91 -8.66 -22.74
C SER A 655 13.43 -8.89 -22.42
N LEU A 656 12.66 -7.82 -22.27
CA LEU A 656 11.20 -7.93 -22.15
C LEU A 656 10.63 -8.61 -23.41
N PRO A 657 9.64 -9.51 -23.29
CA PRO A 657 8.99 -10.08 -24.46
C PRO A 657 8.27 -8.97 -25.24
N PRO A 658 8.34 -8.95 -26.59
CA PRO A 658 7.61 -7.97 -27.39
C PRO A 658 6.10 -8.05 -27.12
N VAL A 659 5.49 -6.89 -26.84
CA VAL A 659 4.02 -6.75 -26.84
C VAL A 659 3.57 -6.51 -28.27
N ASP A 660 3.52 -7.57 -29.06
CA ASP A 660 2.95 -7.52 -30.42
C ASP A 660 1.42 -7.30 -30.32
N PRO A 661 0.87 -6.19 -30.86
CA PRO A 661 -0.57 -6.02 -30.95
C PRO A 661 -1.18 -7.08 -31.90
N PRO A 662 -2.38 -7.59 -31.61
CA PRO A 662 -2.95 -8.74 -32.34
C PRO A 662 -3.12 -8.45 -33.84
N SER A 663 -2.44 -9.24 -34.66
CA SER A 663 -2.42 -9.10 -36.12
C SER A 663 -3.77 -9.46 -36.76
N SER A 664 -4.50 -8.45 -37.24
CA SER A 664 -5.82 -8.59 -37.86
C SER A 664 -5.75 -8.97 -39.35
N THR A 665 -5.50 -10.24 -39.66
CA THR A 665 -5.49 -10.74 -41.05
C THR A 665 -6.48 -11.88 -41.31
N SER A 666 -7.72 -11.54 -41.70
CA SER A 666 -8.50 -12.34 -42.66
C SER A 666 -9.74 -11.59 -43.18
N SER A 667 -9.57 -10.81 -44.25
CA SER A 667 -10.64 -10.57 -45.22
C SER A 667 -10.07 -10.61 -46.65
N ALA A 668 -10.87 -11.09 -47.60
CA ALA A 668 -10.36 -11.56 -48.88
C ALA A 668 -10.00 -10.44 -49.87
N GLN A 669 -9.05 -10.72 -50.77
CA GLN A 669 -8.68 -9.84 -51.87
C GLN A 669 -9.88 -9.59 -52.81
N HIS A 670 -10.24 -8.32 -53.00
CA HIS A 670 -11.07 -7.88 -54.12
C HIS A 670 -10.31 -6.85 -54.96
N THR A 671 -9.59 -7.34 -55.98
CA THR A 671 -9.02 -6.49 -57.04
C THR A 671 -10.13 -5.98 -57.97
N PRO A 672 -10.22 -4.66 -58.24
CA PRO A 672 -11.21 -4.12 -59.16
C PRO A 672 -10.87 -4.36 -60.64
N THR A 673 -11.92 -4.47 -61.42
CA THR A 673 -12.04 -4.70 -62.87
C THR A 673 -11.10 -3.89 -63.78
N ASP A 674 -10.65 -4.53 -64.86
CA ASP A 674 -10.49 -3.87 -66.16
C ASP A 674 -11.19 -4.69 -67.27
N SER A 675 -11.36 -4.16 -68.47
CA SER A 675 -12.18 -4.72 -69.58
C SER A 675 -11.65 -4.27 -70.95
N PRO A 676 -12.10 -4.82 -72.10
CA PRO A 676 -13.08 -5.90 -72.32
C PRO A 676 -12.54 -7.07 -73.19
N GLU A 677 -13.34 -8.10 -73.47
CA GLU A 677 -13.71 -8.45 -74.86
C GLU A 677 -14.86 -9.46 -74.99
N ASN A 678 -15.36 -9.60 -76.21
CA ASN A 678 -16.66 -10.17 -76.59
C ASN A 678 -16.59 -11.63 -77.08
N ASP A 679 -17.42 -12.53 -76.53
CA ASP A 679 -18.34 -13.45 -77.24
C ASP A 679 -19.02 -14.42 -76.25
N GLY A 680 -20.06 -15.19 -76.65
CA GLY A 680 -20.32 -16.47 -75.93
C GLY A 680 -21.73 -17.05 -75.76
N ASN A 681 -22.82 -16.34 -76.06
CA ASN A 681 -24.14 -16.92 -76.40
C ASN A 681 -25.00 -17.68 -75.32
N LEU A 682 -26.32 -17.74 -75.57
CA LEU A 682 -27.35 -18.68 -75.04
C LEU A 682 -27.84 -18.65 -73.56
N LEU A 683 -28.87 -17.82 -73.34
CA LEU A 683 -30.06 -18.09 -72.50
C LEU A 683 -31.00 -19.15 -73.16
N PRO A 684 -32.16 -19.58 -72.58
CA PRO A 684 -32.67 -19.54 -71.19
C PRO A 684 -33.27 -20.90 -70.70
N SER A 685 -33.91 -20.94 -69.52
CA SER A 685 -35.37 -21.26 -69.35
C SER A 685 -35.73 -21.91 -67.99
N GLY A 686 -36.99 -21.73 -67.53
CA GLY A 686 -37.60 -22.45 -66.41
C GLY A 686 -38.21 -21.54 -65.32
N THR A 687 -39.54 -21.51 -65.16
CA THR A 687 -40.23 -20.59 -64.22
C THR A 687 -41.43 -21.24 -63.52
N LYS A 688 -41.72 -20.81 -62.27
CA LYS A 688 -42.94 -21.09 -61.46
C LYS A 688 -43.00 -22.53 -60.86
N THR A 689 -43.75 -22.87 -59.79
CA THR A 689 -44.80 -22.15 -59.03
C THR A 689 -44.96 -22.62 -57.56
N ARG A 690 -45.27 -21.65 -56.67
CA ARG A 690 -46.05 -21.65 -55.38
C ARG A 690 -46.66 -22.95 -54.76
N SER A 691 -46.56 -23.04 -53.40
CA SER A 691 -47.65 -23.33 -52.41
C SER A 691 -47.90 -24.73 -51.77
N LEU A 692 -47.39 -24.90 -50.53
CA LEU A 692 -48.05 -25.35 -49.27
C LEU A 692 -48.93 -26.65 -49.12
N LEU A 693 -48.66 -27.35 -48.00
CA LEU A 693 -49.52 -28.13 -47.05
C LEU A 693 -49.43 -29.69 -46.92
N ARG A 694 -49.76 -30.14 -45.69
CA ARG A 694 -49.65 -31.45 -44.97
C ARG A 694 -50.87 -32.40 -45.22
N PRO A 695 -51.11 -33.57 -44.52
CA PRO A 695 -50.40 -34.31 -43.42
C PRO A 695 -50.32 -35.88 -43.51
N THR A 696 -49.75 -36.52 -42.47
CA THR A 696 -50.07 -37.91 -41.93
C THR A 696 -49.67 -39.16 -42.76
N LEU A 697 -49.59 -40.41 -42.27
CA LEU A 697 -49.99 -41.08 -40.99
C LEU A 697 -49.19 -42.42 -40.78
N THR A 698 -48.89 -42.87 -39.55
CA THR A 698 -49.00 -44.30 -39.06
C THR A 698 -48.47 -44.49 -37.62
N ALA A 699 -48.87 -45.58 -36.94
CA ALA A 699 -48.44 -45.98 -35.58
C ALA A 699 -48.64 -47.51 -35.34
N THR A 700 -48.06 -48.09 -34.27
CA THR A 700 -48.33 -49.48 -33.82
C THR A 700 -48.06 -49.64 -32.30
N ALA A 701 -48.73 -50.60 -31.64
CA ALA A 701 -48.63 -50.95 -30.20
C ALA A 701 -48.25 -52.46 -30.06
N THR A 702 -48.20 -53.17 -28.93
CA THR A 702 -48.54 -53.00 -27.48
C THR A 702 -47.37 -53.55 -26.62
N SER A 703 -47.37 -53.78 -25.29
CA SER A 703 -48.31 -53.71 -24.14
C SER A 703 -47.51 -53.26 -22.88
N GLU A 704 -47.79 -53.47 -21.58
CA GLU A 704 -48.87 -53.93 -20.65
C GLU A 704 -48.48 -53.37 -19.23
N SER A 705 -49.15 -53.46 -18.07
CA SER A 705 -50.36 -54.18 -17.59
C SER A 705 -51.10 -53.34 -16.49
N ASP A 706 -51.82 -53.99 -15.57
CA ASP A 706 -52.73 -53.41 -14.56
C ASP A 706 -52.13 -52.96 -13.19
N GLY A 707 -52.89 -52.12 -12.46
CA GLY A 707 -52.76 -51.90 -11.01
C GLY A 707 -53.71 -50.83 -10.42
N SER A 708 -54.77 -51.22 -9.71
CA SER A 708 -55.76 -50.33 -9.05
C SER A 708 -55.43 -50.07 -7.56
N GLY A 709 -56.08 -49.17 -6.79
CA GLY A 709 -57.27 -48.34 -7.03
C GLY A 709 -57.48 -47.30 -5.90
N ALA A 710 -58.70 -46.74 -5.77
CA ALA A 710 -58.98 -45.57 -4.91
C ALA A 710 -59.94 -45.83 -3.71
N GLY A 711 -59.90 -44.97 -2.69
CA GLY A 711 -60.89 -44.90 -1.62
C GLY A 711 -60.43 -44.13 -0.37
N GLY A 712 -61.29 -43.29 0.22
CA GLY A 712 -61.03 -42.55 1.46
C GLY A 712 -62.29 -42.30 2.29
N VAL A 713 -62.13 -42.01 3.59
CA VAL A 713 -63.21 -41.73 4.56
C VAL A 713 -62.75 -40.60 5.51
N ALA A 714 -63.69 -39.93 6.19
CA ALA A 714 -63.52 -38.60 6.78
C ALA A 714 -63.40 -38.55 8.33
N LEU A 715 -62.87 -37.41 8.84
CA LEU A 715 -63.43 -36.45 9.84
C LEU A 715 -64.55 -36.94 10.83
N PRO A 716 -64.73 -36.35 12.05
CA PRO A 716 -64.81 -34.88 12.26
C PRO A 716 -64.51 -34.26 13.66
N VAL A 717 -64.80 -32.94 13.78
CA VAL A 717 -64.90 -32.09 15.00
C VAL A 717 -63.55 -31.69 15.65
N SER A 718 -63.26 -30.42 16.01
CA SER A 718 -63.72 -29.05 15.65
C SER A 718 -62.63 -28.03 16.12
N ASN A 719 -62.72 -26.70 16.19
CA ASN A 719 -63.81 -25.70 16.08
C ASN A 719 -63.20 -24.33 15.62
N ALA A 720 -63.77 -23.65 14.63
CA ALA A 720 -64.58 -22.42 14.76
C ALA A 720 -63.86 -21.14 15.29
N GLY A 721 -63.65 -20.16 14.40
CA GLY A 721 -63.19 -18.80 14.71
C GLY A 721 -62.88 -17.99 13.44
N SER A 722 -63.77 -17.08 13.04
CA SER A 722 -63.66 -16.30 11.78
C SER A 722 -62.91 -14.97 11.96
N GLY A 723 -62.25 -14.50 10.89
CA GLY A 723 -61.75 -13.12 10.78
C GLY A 723 -62.87 -12.06 10.75
N PRO A 724 -62.52 -10.76 10.64
CA PRO A 724 -61.96 -10.26 9.38
C PRO A 724 -60.72 -9.35 9.53
N GLY A 725 -60.11 -8.98 8.40
CA GLY A 725 -58.98 -8.05 8.35
C GLY A 725 -59.37 -6.58 8.52
N GLY A 726 -58.45 -5.77 9.06
CA GLY A 726 -58.68 -4.33 9.27
C GLY A 726 -57.62 -3.59 10.11
N ALA A 727 -56.34 -3.99 10.05
CA ALA A 727 -55.29 -3.46 10.96
C ALA A 727 -53.94 -3.10 10.30
N ALA A 728 -53.80 -3.19 8.98
CA ALA A 728 -52.52 -3.03 8.28
C ALA A 728 -52.26 -1.61 7.71
N ALA A 729 -53.11 -0.62 8.02
CA ALA A 729 -53.08 0.71 7.39
C ALA A 729 -52.84 1.90 8.35
N ILE A 730 -52.61 1.63 9.65
CA ILE A 730 -52.48 2.68 10.68
C ILE A 730 -51.07 2.74 11.30
N ALA A 731 -50.31 1.63 11.29
CA ALA A 731 -48.97 1.57 11.88
C ALA A 731 -47.96 2.52 11.22
N PHE A 732 -47.98 2.67 9.90
CA PHE A 732 -47.05 3.54 9.16
C PHE A 732 -47.30 5.04 9.38
N GLY A 733 -48.53 5.46 9.66
CA GLY A 733 -48.87 6.88 9.89
C GLY A 733 -48.31 7.45 11.20
N ALA A 734 -48.12 6.61 12.21
CA ALA A 734 -47.63 7.03 13.52
C ALA A 734 -46.11 7.29 13.54
N ALA A 735 -45.32 6.51 12.79
CA ALA A 735 -43.87 6.63 12.75
C ALA A 735 -43.40 7.98 12.16
N VAL A 736 -44.00 8.39 11.04
CA VAL A 736 -43.63 9.63 10.32
C VAL A 736 -43.91 10.89 11.16
N LEU A 737 -45.04 10.93 11.87
CA LEU A 737 -45.38 12.06 12.75
C LEU A 737 -44.52 12.09 14.03
N GLY A 738 -44.05 10.94 14.52
CA GLY A 738 -43.12 10.86 15.64
C GLY A 738 -41.76 11.49 15.33
N ALA A 739 -41.19 11.17 14.17
CA ALA A 739 -39.90 11.71 13.72
C ALA A 739 -39.91 13.25 13.60
N ALA A 740 -40.93 13.81 12.93
CA ALA A 740 -41.09 15.25 12.77
C ALA A 740 -41.27 16.00 14.11
N GLY A 741 -41.99 15.41 15.07
CA GLY A 741 -42.17 15.99 16.40
C GLY A 741 -40.87 16.05 17.23
N GLY A 742 -40.04 15.01 17.13
CA GLY A 742 -38.76 14.93 17.85
C GLY A 742 -37.76 16.01 17.42
N GLY A 743 -37.56 16.18 16.11
CA GLY A 743 -36.61 17.17 15.57
C GLY A 743 -36.94 18.61 15.99
N VAL A 744 -38.22 19.01 15.92
CA VAL A 744 -38.66 20.35 16.34
C VAL A 744 -38.44 20.60 17.83
N TRP A 745 -38.57 19.58 18.68
CA TRP A 745 -38.27 19.71 20.11
C TRP A 745 -36.76 19.86 20.37
N PHE A 746 -35.93 19.08 19.68
CA PHE A 746 -34.47 19.12 19.81
C PHE A 746 -33.88 20.47 19.35
N ILE A 747 -34.23 20.93 18.14
CA ILE A 747 -33.77 22.22 17.58
C ILE A 747 -34.17 23.40 18.49
N ARG A 748 -35.38 23.35 19.06
CA ARG A 748 -35.91 24.39 19.95
C ARG A 748 -35.29 24.35 21.35
N ARG A 749 -34.77 23.20 21.79
CA ARG A 749 -33.99 23.07 23.03
C ARG A 749 -32.54 23.55 22.82
N TRP A 750 -31.93 23.18 21.69
CA TRP A 750 -30.58 23.61 21.30
C TRP A 750 -30.47 25.15 21.19
N ARG A 751 -31.38 25.78 20.43
CA ARG A 751 -31.43 27.27 20.29
C ARG A 751 -31.65 28.05 21.59
N ASN A 752 -32.12 27.40 22.66
CA ASN A 752 -32.32 28.03 23.97
C ASN A 752 -31.16 27.79 24.96
N SER A 753 -30.11 27.07 24.57
CA SER A 753 -29.06 26.60 25.50
C SER A 753 -27.72 27.35 25.43
N ASN A 754 -27.46 28.16 24.38
CA ASN A 754 -26.21 28.94 24.22
C ASN A 754 -26.45 30.47 24.32
N PRO A 755 -26.07 31.14 25.43
CA PRO A 755 -26.26 32.58 25.61
C PRO A 755 -24.98 33.39 25.30
N ALA A 756 -24.64 33.59 24.01
CA ALA A 756 -23.31 34.11 23.64
C ALA A 756 -23.21 35.13 22.48
N THR A 757 -24.28 35.83 22.05
CA THR A 757 -24.16 36.93 21.06
C THR A 757 -25.02 38.16 21.40
N ALA A 758 -24.54 39.02 22.30
CA ALA A 758 -25.11 40.34 22.55
C ALA A 758 -24.10 41.29 23.25
N GLY A 759 -23.22 41.98 22.50
CA GLY A 759 -22.26 42.90 23.15
C GLY A 759 -21.12 43.48 22.30
N ALA A 760 -21.45 44.34 21.33
CA ALA A 760 -20.63 45.44 20.80
C ALA A 760 -19.07 45.32 20.69
N ALA A 761 -18.63 45.09 19.44
CA ALA A 761 -17.65 45.91 18.71
C ALA A 761 -16.18 46.05 19.17
N GLY A 762 -15.26 45.53 18.34
CA GLY A 762 -14.19 46.38 17.79
C GLY A 762 -12.79 45.79 17.64
N VAL A 763 -12.44 45.32 16.42
CA VAL A 763 -11.18 45.47 15.65
C VAL A 763 -11.10 44.35 14.59
N SER A 764 -10.47 44.62 13.45
CA SER A 764 -10.48 43.79 12.23
C SER A 764 -9.37 42.72 12.18
N GLY A 765 -9.76 41.51 11.78
CA GLY A 765 -8.96 40.50 11.10
C GLY A 765 -9.84 39.87 10.01
N GLU A 766 -9.25 39.29 8.96
CA GLU A 766 -9.99 38.78 7.80
C GLU A 766 -10.21 37.27 7.94
N ASP A 767 -11.48 36.83 7.85
CA ASP A 767 -11.88 35.44 8.06
C ASP A 767 -11.77 34.60 6.77
N TYR A 768 -11.27 33.37 6.90
CA TYR A 768 -11.48 32.30 5.91
C TYR A 768 -12.72 31.49 6.31
N GLU A 769 -13.82 31.66 5.59
CA GLU A 769 -15.07 30.95 5.83
C GLU A 769 -15.11 29.63 5.02
N PHE A 770 -15.17 28.49 5.71
CA PHE A 770 -15.35 27.18 5.09
C PHE A 770 -16.84 26.89 4.88
N GLU A 771 -17.26 26.68 3.64
CA GLU A 771 -18.56 26.08 3.35
C GLU A 771 -18.55 24.59 3.71
N MET A 772 -19.51 24.17 4.55
CA MET A 772 -19.76 22.75 4.81
C MET A 772 -20.60 22.17 3.67
N LEU A 773 -19.96 21.45 2.74
CA LEU A 773 -20.67 20.60 1.81
C LEU A 773 -21.24 19.39 2.57
N ASN A 774 -22.51 19.07 2.33
CA ASN A 774 -23.19 17.89 2.88
C ASN A 774 -23.12 16.74 1.87
N ASP A 775 -23.30 15.51 2.35
CA ASP A 775 -23.48 14.33 1.50
C ASP A 775 -24.80 14.44 0.70
N ASP A 776 -24.74 14.76 -0.60
CA ASP A 776 -25.82 14.55 -1.60
C ASP A 776 -25.38 14.94 -3.06
N GLU A 777 -24.17 14.57 -3.52
CA GLU A 777 -23.78 14.76 -4.94
C GLU A 777 -22.92 13.59 -5.50
N VAL A 778 -23.47 12.37 -5.47
CA VAL A 778 -22.90 11.19 -6.18
C VAL A 778 -24.03 10.42 -6.87
N ASP A 779 -24.66 11.01 -7.90
CA ASP A 779 -25.54 10.34 -8.89
C ASP A 779 -25.96 11.33 -10.01
N ALA A 780 -25.03 11.75 -10.90
CA ALA A 780 -25.34 12.69 -11.99
C ALA A 780 -24.35 12.69 -13.21
N ALA A 781 -23.92 11.53 -13.71
CA ALA A 781 -23.23 11.46 -15.01
C ALA A 781 -23.36 10.09 -15.70
N PHE A 782 -23.54 10.12 -17.03
CA PHE A 782 -23.73 8.98 -17.95
C PHE A 782 -25.11 8.30 -17.91
N GLU A 783 -25.49 7.66 -19.02
CA GLU A 783 -26.88 7.34 -19.47
C GLU A 783 -27.72 8.63 -19.72
N ASP A 784 -28.23 8.95 -20.92
CA ASP A 784 -28.28 8.28 -22.24
C ASP A 784 -28.18 9.33 -23.38
N GLU A 785 -27.87 8.91 -24.63
CA GLU A 785 -28.53 9.39 -25.87
C GLU A 785 -28.06 8.65 -27.15
N ASP A 786 -28.79 7.59 -27.53
CA ASP A 786 -29.07 7.22 -28.94
C ASP A 786 -30.52 7.74 -29.25
N ASP A 787 -30.97 8.07 -30.46
CA ASP A 787 -30.50 7.80 -31.82
C ASP A 787 -31.08 8.85 -32.84
N ASP A 788 -30.70 8.70 -34.11
CA ASP A 788 -31.45 9.01 -35.34
C ASP A 788 -31.47 10.45 -35.95
N ASN A 789 -30.58 10.61 -36.94
CA ASN A 789 -30.87 11.08 -38.31
C ASN A 789 -30.74 12.56 -38.77
N GLY A 790 -29.80 12.79 -39.70
CA GLY A 790 -30.10 13.48 -40.98
C GLY A 790 -29.23 14.67 -41.41
N GLY A 791 -28.59 14.60 -42.60
CA GLY A 791 -28.46 15.79 -43.47
C GLY A 791 -27.10 16.29 -44.02
N ASP A 792 -26.33 15.44 -44.71
CA ASP A 792 -25.55 15.77 -45.95
C ASP A 792 -24.37 16.81 -45.98
N SER A 793 -23.29 16.37 -46.67
CA SER A 793 -22.35 17.13 -47.52
C SER A 793 -20.97 17.65 -47.03
N ARG A 794 -19.90 17.05 -47.63
CA ARG A 794 -18.58 17.63 -48.05
C ARG A 794 -17.65 18.27 -46.98
N GLY A 795 -16.42 17.82 -46.68
CA GLY A 795 -15.46 16.94 -47.37
C GLY A 795 -14.00 17.48 -47.31
N SER A 796 -13.02 16.66 -47.74
CA SER A 796 -11.63 17.01 -48.14
C SER A 796 -10.44 17.02 -47.13
N ARG A 797 -9.61 15.96 -47.21
CA ARG A 797 -8.12 15.90 -47.07
C ARG A 797 -7.47 16.06 -45.67
N ALA A 798 -6.20 15.67 -45.43
CA ALA A 798 -5.35 14.54 -45.91
C ALA A 798 -3.91 14.67 -45.33
N ARG A 799 -3.17 13.54 -45.24
CA ARG A 799 -1.69 13.40 -45.04
C ARG A 799 -1.16 13.54 -43.60
N ASP A 800 -0.37 12.57 -43.11
CA ASP A 800 1.10 12.31 -43.24
C ASP A 800 1.91 13.28 -42.31
N ASP A 801 3.00 12.92 -41.61
CA ASP A 801 3.90 11.75 -41.72
C ASP A 801 4.62 11.37 -40.39
N ASP A 802 5.24 10.17 -40.41
CA ASP A 802 6.23 9.48 -39.55
C ASP A 802 7.19 10.28 -38.63
N THR A 803 7.63 9.70 -37.48
CA THR A 803 9.06 9.34 -37.22
C THR A 803 9.35 8.68 -35.83
N ARG A 804 9.69 7.36 -35.85
CA ARG A 804 10.85 6.62 -35.22
C ARG A 804 11.19 6.87 -33.71
N GLY A 805 11.52 5.89 -32.84
CA GLY A 805 12.28 4.61 -33.00
C GLY A 805 13.81 4.81 -32.85
N PRO A 806 14.70 3.83 -32.54
CA PRO A 806 14.60 2.37 -32.23
C PRO A 806 15.19 1.99 -30.81
N ILE A 807 14.99 0.81 -30.17
CA ILE A 807 15.42 -0.60 -30.46
C ILE A 807 16.96 -0.75 -30.61
N PRO A 808 17.67 -1.52 -29.74
CA PRO A 808 17.94 -2.94 -30.07
C PRO A 808 18.16 -3.97 -28.91
N ASP A 809 17.49 -5.13 -29.02
CA ASP A 809 17.94 -6.43 -28.49
C ASP A 809 19.11 -7.01 -29.29
N ARG A 810 19.82 -8.03 -28.76
CA ARG A 810 20.53 -9.12 -29.50
C ARG A 810 21.13 -10.21 -28.57
N PHE A 811 21.26 -11.51 -28.90
CA PHE A 811 20.62 -12.40 -29.89
C PHE A 811 21.05 -13.89 -29.65
N VAL A 812 20.07 -14.80 -29.49
CA VAL A 812 19.76 -16.09 -30.19
C VAL A 812 20.85 -17.05 -30.78
N LEU A 813 20.51 -18.37 -30.81
CA LEU A 813 20.95 -19.52 -31.68
C LEU A 813 22.06 -20.47 -31.14
N SER A 814 22.06 -21.81 -31.40
CA SER A 814 21.01 -22.76 -31.87
C SER A 814 21.45 -24.26 -31.88
N ASN A 815 20.50 -25.17 -31.59
CA ASN A 815 20.24 -26.53 -32.15
C ASN A 815 21.35 -27.60 -32.30
N VAL A 816 21.03 -28.87 -31.99
CA VAL A 816 20.86 -30.00 -32.97
C VAL A 816 20.44 -31.33 -32.28
N ASP A 817 19.29 -31.84 -32.74
CA ASP A 817 18.78 -33.23 -32.95
C ASP A 817 18.97 -34.41 -31.95
N GLU A 818 17.84 -35.12 -31.73
CA GLU A 818 17.62 -36.60 -31.57
C GLU A 818 18.42 -37.39 -30.48
N ASP A 819 17.94 -38.49 -29.87
CA ASP A 819 16.95 -39.52 -30.27
C ASP A 819 16.25 -40.15 -29.02
N THR A 820 15.48 -41.22 -29.24
CA THR A 820 14.53 -41.96 -28.39
C THR A 820 15.13 -42.90 -27.33
N GLY A 821 14.35 -43.25 -26.30
CA GLY A 821 14.67 -44.33 -25.35
C GLY A 821 13.70 -44.48 -24.16
N GLU A 822 12.77 -45.45 -24.23
CA GLU A 822 12.04 -45.96 -23.06
C GLU A 822 12.93 -46.92 -22.23
N TYR A 823 12.64 -47.13 -20.93
CA TYR A 823 12.33 -48.45 -20.30
C TYR A 823 12.32 -48.44 -18.75
N HIS A 824 11.17 -48.84 -18.17
CA HIS A 824 10.92 -49.66 -16.97
C HIS A 824 11.69 -49.53 -15.61
N ASP A 825 10.88 -49.37 -14.56
CA ASP A 825 10.78 -50.16 -13.30
C ASP A 825 11.94 -50.31 -12.28
N ASP A 826 11.74 -49.62 -11.14
CA ASP A 826 11.70 -50.18 -9.76
C ASP A 826 13.03 -50.68 -9.09
N PRO A 827 13.07 -51.10 -7.79
CA PRO A 827 13.58 -50.19 -6.76
C PRO A 827 14.65 -50.79 -5.79
N ASP A 828 14.80 -50.12 -4.62
CA ASP A 828 15.37 -50.55 -3.32
C ASP A 828 16.86 -50.29 -2.94
N ASP A 829 17.02 -50.22 -1.61
CA ASP A 829 18.22 -50.30 -0.73
C ASP A 829 19.29 -49.18 -0.66
N HIS A 830 19.10 -48.33 0.37
CA HIS A 830 20.04 -48.11 1.48
C HIS A 830 21.56 -47.97 1.25
N ILE A 831 22.09 -46.78 1.56
CA ILE A 831 22.95 -46.51 2.74
C ILE A 831 22.92 -45.02 3.11
#